data_AF-A0A8C7WFB9-F1
#
_entry.id   AF-A0A8C7WFB9-F1
#
_cell.length_a   1.000
_cell.length_b   1.000
_cell.length_c   1.000
_cell.angle_alpha   90.00
_cell.angle_beta   90.00
_cell.angle_gamma   90.00
#
_symmetry.space_group_name_H-M   'P 1'
#
loop_
_entity.id
_entity.type
_entity.pdbx_description
1 polymer ?
#
loop_
_entity_poly.entity_id
_entity_poly.type
_entity_poly.pdbx_seq_one_letter_code
_entity_poly.pdbx_strand_id
1 'polypeptide(L)'
;LQSSPIWGDCAVCSLHFPLKKTSAAPSPIIKFPGDDSPKTDKEVALHYLNKFYGCPQDRCNLMVLKDTLKKMQKFFSLQETGEIDPKTVEIMKKPRCGVPDVAQYNFFHRKPKWQQNAITYRILGHSPDLDEETIDDAFLRAFKVWSDVTPLKFTRLMDGEADIMINFGRNEHGDGYPFDGKDGLLAHAFAPGPGTGGDSHFDDDEQWTLGEGQVVKVKFGNAEGEFCKFPFMFMGKEYNSCTNQGRDDGFLWCSTTYNFDDDGKYGFCPHELLFTLGGNADGAPCKFPFTFQGENYDGCTTQGRDDGYRWCATTENYDNDKSYGFCPETAMSTVGGNSEGSPCVFPFTFLGDTYDSCTASGRSDGKMWCASTKSYDDDRKWGFCPDQGYSLFLVAAHEFGHALGLEHSQDPGALMAPMYTFTKNFRLSNDDIKGIQELYGQFEILMYCTGTDKPVPPTQGPVTPMDICNEPVVFDAVAQIRGETFFFKDRFIFRSTNFRGKPSGPMLVATYWPELPVTIDAAYENPLEEKTVFFAGNEMWIFNADQIEKGYPKRISSIGLPTDLKGIDAAFSFGKSQKTYLFAGDQFWRYNEAKKKMDPGFPKLIADSWNGIPDGIDSAFSLNGIDYTYFFKGAHYFKMDDSSLKIVKLGEITKDWLGCH
;
A
#
# COMPACT_ATOMS: atom_id res chain seq x y z
N LEU A 1 -6.49 91.74 24.82
CA LEU A 1 -7.80 91.06 24.95
C LEU A 1 -7.81 89.86 24.01
N GLN A 2 -7.53 88.66 24.52
CA GLN A 2 -7.84 87.38 23.85
C GLN A 2 -7.57 86.23 24.83
N SER A 3 -8.50 85.28 24.91
CA SER A 3 -8.41 84.11 25.79
C SER A 3 -9.41 83.02 25.35
N SER A 4 -8.85 81.83 25.06
CA SER A 4 -9.19 80.43 25.48
C SER A 4 -10.40 80.19 26.42
N PRO A 5 -10.81 78.93 26.75
CA PRO A 5 -10.23 77.59 26.45
C PRO A 5 -11.24 76.72 25.62
N ILE A 6 -11.29 75.37 25.56
CA ILE A 6 -10.74 74.21 26.32
C ILE A 6 -10.46 73.04 25.33
N TRP A 7 -9.72 72.00 25.74
CA TRP A 7 -9.52 70.71 25.05
C TRP A 7 -10.41 69.59 25.62
N GLY A 8 -10.53 68.47 24.90
CA GLY A 8 -11.09 67.21 25.41
C GLY A 8 -10.52 65.99 24.66
N ASP A 9 -10.20 64.92 25.39
CA ASP A 9 -9.53 63.73 24.87
C ASP A 9 -10.45 62.80 24.06
N CYS A 10 -9.86 61.94 23.22
CA CYS A 10 -10.57 60.86 22.54
C CYS A 10 -9.72 59.57 22.52
N ALA A 11 -10.26 58.48 23.07
CA ALA A 11 -9.55 57.21 23.23
C ALA A 11 -9.76 56.27 22.03
N VAL A 12 -8.72 55.55 21.61
CA VAL A 12 -8.77 54.60 20.50
C VAL A 12 -9.06 53.18 20.99
N CYS A 13 -10.31 52.73 20.82
CA CYS A 13 -10.68 51.33 21.05
C CYS A 13 -10.25 50.45 19.87
N SER A 14 -9.28 49.56 20.08
CA SER A 14 -8.89 48.55 19.10
C SER A 14 -9.82 47.33 19.15
N LEU A 15 -10.75 47.23 18.19
CA LEU A 15 -11.68 46.12 18.07
C LEU A 15 -10.95 44.81 17.72
N HIS A 16 -10.91 43.87 18.67
CA HIS A 16 -10.55 42.48 18.38
C HIS A 16 -11.66 41.80 17.58
N PHE A 17 -11.40 41.51 16.31
CA PHE A 17 -12.17 40.50 15.57
C PHE A 17 -11.62 39.10 15.93
N PRO A 18 -12.41 38.20 16.54
CA PRO A 18 -11.99 36.83 16.73
C PRO A 18 -11.95 36.11 15.37
N LEU A 19 -10.78 35.62 14.98
CA LEU A 19 -10.62 34.70 13.86
C LEU A 19 -11.34 33.38 14.19
N LYS A 20 -12.63 33.30 13.85
CA LYS A 20 -13.32 32.02 13.73
C LYS A 20 -12.59 31.21 12.67
N LYS A 21 -11.95 30.10 13.06
CA LYS A 21 -11.72 29.00 12.12
C LYS A 21 -13.07 28.59 11.57
N THR A 22 -13.34 28.92 10.31
CA THR A 22 -14.44 28.32 9.57
C THR A 22 -14.06 26.87 9.31
N SER A 23 -14.49 25.98 10.21
CA SER A 23 -14.78 24.62 9.77
C SER A 23 -15.73 24.74 8.60
N ALA A 24 -15.38 24.16 7.45
CA ALA A 24 -16.39 23.90 6.44
C ALA A 24 -17.52 23.10 7.08
N ALA A 25 -18.76 23.32 6.63
CA ALA A 25 -19.81 22.36 6.90
C ALA A 25 -19.41 21.04 6.21
N PRO A 26 -19.67 19.86 6.82
CA PRO A 26 -19.45 18.60 6.12
C PRO A 26 -20.28 18.59 4.83
N SER A 27 -19.65 18.36 3.69
CA SER A 27 -20.33 18.24 2.40
C SER A 27 -21.44 17.19 2.50
N PRO A 28 -22.63 17.44 1.94
CA PRO A 28 -23.72 16.47 2.02
C PRO A 28 -23.33 15.20 1.27
N ILE A 29 -23.46 14.05 1.93
CA ILE A 29 -23.20 12.75 1.31
C ILE A 29 -24.28 12.51 0.24
N ILE A 30 -23.85 12.16 -0.97
CA ILE A 30 -24.73 11.84 -2.11
C ILE A 30 -24.48 10.41 -2.59
N LYS A 31 -25.42 9.86 -3.36
CA LYS A 31 -25.15 8.67 -4.17
C LYS A 31 -24.72 9.08 -5.57
N PHE A 32 -23.55 8.62 -6.00
CA PHE A 32 -23.04 8.82 -7.36
C PHE A 32 -23.69 7.82 -8.35
N PRO A 33 -23.88 8.17 -9.64
CA PRO A 33 -24.35 7.22 -10.65
C PRO A 33 -23.31 6.12 -10.90
N GLY A 34 -23.75 4.86 -10.98
CA GLY A 34 -22.88 3.68 -11.11
C GLY A 34 -22.30 3.18 -9.79
N ASP A 35 -22.27 3.99 -8.74
CA ASP A 35 -21.72 3.65 -7.43
C ASP A 35 -22.64 2.70 -6.65
N ASP A 36 -22.07 1.86 -5.79
CA ASP A 36 -22.87 0.97 -4.94
C ASP A 36 -23.46 1.76 -3.74
N SER A 37 -24.54 1.27 -3.13
CA SER A 37 -25.06 1.93 -1.91
C SER A 37 -24.13 1.70 -0.71
N PRO A 38 -23.75 2.72 0.08
CA PRO A 38 -22.84 2.55 1.22
C PRO A 38 -23.33 1.49 2.22
N LYS A 39 -22.66 0.33 2.21
CA LYS A 39 -22.96 -0.82 3.08
C LYS A 39 -22.65 -0.46 4.53
N THR A 40 -23.60 -0.66 5.45
CA THR A 40 -23.37 -0.43 6.87
C THR A 40 -22.38 -1.44 7.44
N ASP A 41 -21.70 -1.11 8.54
CA ASP A 41 -20.71 -2.00 9.19
C ASP A 41 -21.26 -3.41 9.49
N LYS A 42 -22.57 -3.51 9.77
CA LYS A 42 -23.27 -4.78 9.96
C LYS A 42 -23.47 -5.56 8.66
N GLU A 43 -23.78 -4.89 7.56
CA GLU A 43 -23.94 -5.51 6.25
C GLU A 43 -22.59 -5.97 5.69
N VAL A 44 -21.53 -5.14 5.85
CA VAL A 44 -20.14 -5.52 5.56
C VAL A 44 -19.77 -6.79 6.34
N ALA A 45 -19.97 -6.81 7.66
CA ALA A 45 -19.64 -7.97 8.48
C ALA A 45 -20.45 -9.23 8.11
N LEU A 46 -21.74 -9.09 7.81
CA LEU A 46 -22.58 -10.22 7.39
C LEU A 46 -22.19 -10.75 6.01
N HIS A 47 -21.81 -9.89 5.06
CA HIS A 47 -21.33 -10.30 3.74
C HIS A 47 -19.95 -10.99 3.84
N TYR A 48 -19.02 -10.41 4.59
CA TYR A 48 -17.68 -10.96 4.82
C TYR A 48 -17.73 -12.36 5.46
N LEU A 49 -18.52 -12.51 6.53
CA LEU A 49 -18.69 -13.81 7.21
C LEU A 49 -19.53 -14.81 6.41
N ASN A 50 -20.32 -14.35 5.42
CA ASN A 50 -20.98 -15.21 4.45
C ASN A 50 -19.98 -15.77 3.43
N LYS A 51 -19.19 -14.90 2.76
CA LYS A 51 -18.25 -15.29 1.69
C LYS A 51 -17.05 -16.09 2.21
N PHE A 52 -16.36 -15.63 3.26
CA PHE A 52 -15.10 -16.25 3.71
C PHE A 52 -15.24 -17.25 4.87
N TYR A 53 -16.30 -17.13 5.67
CA TYR A 53 -16.55 -17.98 6.85
C TYR A 53 -17.81 -18.84 6.72
N GLY A 54 -18.50 -18.76 5.58
CA GLY A 54 -19.55 -19.69 5.21
C GLY A 54 -20.83 -19.60 6.05
N CYS A 55 -21.14 -18.45 6.66
CA CYS A 55 -22.38 -18.23 7.42
C CYS A 55 -23.54 -17.89 6.46
N PRO A 56 -24.49 -18.80 6.14
CA PRO A 56 -25.52 -18.53 5.15
C PRO A 56 -26.52 -17.51 5.69
N GLN A 57 -27.00 -16.57 4.85
CA GLN A 57 -27.90 -15.50 5.29
C GLN A 57 -29.14 -16.05 6.05
N ASP A 58 -29.72 -17.16 5.58
CA ASP A 58 -30.89 -17.81 6.20
C ASP A 58 -30.60 -18.54 7.53
N ARG A 59 -29.32 -18.79 7.84
CA ARG A 59 -28.89 -19.64 8.97
C ARG A 59 -27.97 -18.93 9.97
N CYS A 60 -27.50 -17.73 9.67
CA CYS A 60 -26.61 -16.94 10.51
C CYS A 60 -27.36 -16.30 11.70
N ASN A 61 -27.89 -17.14 12.60
CA ASN A 61 -28.54 -16.68 13.84
C ASN A 61 -27.50 -16.02 14.77
N LEU A 62 -27.97 -15.26 15.77
CA LEU A 62 -27.09 -14.43 16.62
C LEU A 62 -25.97 -15.23 17.34
N MET A 63 -26.20 -16.51 17.64
CA MET A 63 -25.21 -17.38 18.29
C MET A 63 -24.18 -17.89 17.27
N VAL A 64 -24.64 -18.36 16.10
CA VAL A 64 -23.76 -18.78 14.99
C VAL A 64 -22.92 -17.59 14.49
N LEU A 65 -23.51 -16.40 14.40
CA LEU A 65 -22.82 -15.16 14.07
C LEU A 65 -21.71 -14.87 15.08
N LYS A 66 -21.99 -14.95 16.38
CA LYS A 66 -21.02 -14.72 17.46
C LYS A 66 -19.84 -15.71 17.40
N ASP A 67 -20.12 -16.99 17.21
CA ASP A 67 -19.07 -18.02 17.11
C ASP A 67 -18.29 -17.94 15.80
N THR A 68 -18.89 -17.45 14.71
CA THR A 68 -18.22 -17.24 13.42
C THR A 68 -17.35 -15.98 13.44
N LEU A 69 -17.81 -14.89 14.08
CA LEU A 69 -16.99 -13.70 14.34
C LEU A 69 -15.74 -14.06 15.14
N LYS A 70 -15.85 -14.91 16.16
CA LYS A 70 -14.68 -15.37 16.93
C LYS A 70 -13.65 -16.11 16.09
N LYS A 71 -14.08 -16.95 15.13
CA LYS A 71 -13.15 -17.61 14.21
C LYS A 71 -12.37 -16.59 13.37
N MET A 72 -13.07 -15.59 12.83
CA MET A 72 -12.46 -14.51 12.05
C MET A 72 -11.51 -13.66 12.91
N GLN A 73 -11.97 -13.22 14.09
CA GLN A 73 -11.15 -12.47 15.04
C GLN A 73 -9.89 -13.25 15.42
N LYS A 74 -10.02 -14.55 15.72
CA LYS A 74 -8.88 -15.42 16.01
C LYS A 74 -7.92 -15.56 14.83
N PHE A 75 -8.43 -15.73 13.61
CA PHE A 75 -7.63 -15.82 12.38
C PHE A 75 -6.73 -14.58 12.24
N PHE A 76 -7.30 -13.39 12.44
CA PHE A 76 -6.59 -12.11 12.36
C PHE A 76 -5.91 -11.68 13.67
N SER A 77 -5.70 -12.60 14.63
CA SER A 77 -5.09 -12.34 15.94
C SER A 77 -5.73 -11.17 16.74
N LEU A 78 -7.00 -10.88 16.47
CA LEU A 78 -7.83 -9.92 17.21
C LEU A 78 -8.35 -10.54 18.52
N GLN A 79 -8.88 -9.69 19.39
CA GLN A 79 -9.55 -10.14 20.61
C GLN A 79 -10.88 -10.84 20.25
N GLU A 80 -11.07 -12.09 20.71
CA GLU A 80 -12.26 -12.92 20.46
C GLU A 80 -13.53 -12.43 21.21
N THR A 81 -13.97 -11.18 20.97
CA THR A 81 -15.18 -10.60 21.55
C THR A 81 -16.44 -11.33 21.07
N GLY A 82 -16.45 -11.76 19.80
CA GLY A 82 -17.63 -12.22 19.09
C GLY A 82 -18.67 -11.11 18.86
N GLU A 83 -18.21 -9.86 18.78
CA GLU A 83 -19.02 -8.65 18.60
C GLU A 83 -18.42 -7.80 17.47
N ILE A 84 -19.28 -7.09 16.72
CA ILE A 84 -18.86 -6.28 15.56
C ILE A 84 -18.27 -4.96 16.09
N ASP A 85 -17.02 -5.02 16.53
CA ASP A 85 -16.25 -3.87 17.02
C ASP A 85 -15.53 -3.13 15.88
N PRO A 86 -15.12 -1.85 16.07
CA PRO A 86 -14.49 -1.06 15.02
C PRO A 86 -13.19 -1.63 14.45
N LYS A 87 -12.39 -2.39 15.22
CA LYS A 87 -11.15 -3.01 14.70
C LYS A 87 -11.47 -4.21 13.84
N THR A 88 -12.45 -5.03 14.24
CA THR A 88 -12.98 -6.11 13.41
C THR A 88 -13.49 -5.58 12.07
N VAL A 89 -14.21 -4.46 12.07
CA VAL A 89 -14.70 -3.79 10.85
C VAL A 89 -13.57 -3.16 10.03
N GLU A 90 -12.55 -2.57 10.67
CA GLU A 90 -11.34 -2.05 10.00
C GLU A 90 -10.65 -3.13 9.17
N ILE A 91 -10.52 -4.35 9.70
CA ILE A 91 -9.97 -5.50 8.96
C ILE A 91 -10.92 -5.97 7.85
N MET A 92 -12.24 -6.04 8.11
CA MET A 92 -13.22 -6.48 7.10
C MET A 92 -13.35 -5.53 5.89
N LYS A 93 -12.88 -4.29 5.99
CA LYS A 93 -12.89 -3.28 4.92
C LYS A 93 -11.57 -3.14 4.17
N LYS A 94 -10.51 -3.88 4.55
CA LYS A 94 -9.24 -3.86 3.83
C LYS A 94 -9.29 -4.78 2.59
N PRO A 95 -8.67 -4.42 1.46
CA PRO A 95 -8.63 -5.26 0.26
C PRO A 95 -7.95 -6.61 0.51
N ARG A 96 -8.42 -7.66 -0.16
CA ARG A 96 -8.02 -9.05 0.09
C ARG A 96 -8.24 -10.00 -1.10
N CYS A 97 -7.66 -11.20 -1.01
CA CYS A 97 -7.97 -12.34 -1.87
C CYS A 97 -9.43 -12.81 -1.69
N GLY A 98 -10.08 -13.23 -2.78
CA GLY A 98 -11.46 -13.72 -2.83
C GLY A 98 -11.68 -15.13 -2.26
N VAL A 99 -10.61 -15.91 -2.05
CA VAL A 99 -10.68 -17.28 -1.52
C VAL A 99 -11.12 -17.29 -0.04
N PRO A 100 -11.90 -18.28 0.44
CA PRO A 100 -12.28 -18.38 1.85
C PRO A 100 -11.12 -18.55 2.85
N ASP A 101 -11.27 -18.02 4.06
CA ASP A 101 -10.28 -18.15 5.15
C ASP A 101 -10.41 -19.48 5.91
N VAL A 102 -11.58 -20.12 5.82
CA VAL A 102 -11.84 -21.44 6.39
C VAL A 102 -12.42 -22.35 5.32
N ALA A 103 -11.82 -23.53 5.15
CA ALA A 103 -12.30 -24.51 4.19
C ALA A 103 -13.73 -24.97 4.51
N GLN A 104 -14.72 -24.46 3.78
CA GLN A 104 -16.07 -25.03 3.75
C GLN A 104 -16.08 -26.46 3.17
N TYR A 105 -15.00 -26.84 2.45
CA TYR A 105 -14.91 -28.06 1.67
C TYR A 105 -13.86 -29.02 2.21
N ASN A 106 -14.24 -29.74 3.26
CA ASN A 106 -13.57 -30.97 3.73
C ASN A 106 -13.76 -32.16 2.73
N PHE A 107 -13.89 -31.84 1.44
CA PHE A 107 -14.04 -32.78 0.31
C PHE A 107 -12.70 -33.39 -0.09
N PHE A 108 -11.61 -32.63 0.06
CA PHE A 108 -10.26 -33.10 -0.23
C PHE A 108 -9.59 -33.66 1.03
N HIS A 109 -9.76 -34.96 1.28
CA HIS A 109 -8.96 -35.71 2.27
C HIS A 109 -7.46 -35.86 1.87
N ARG A 110 -6.96 -35.00 0.97
CA ARG A 110 -5.60 -34.93 0.45
C ARG A 110 -5.32 -33.46 0.21
N LYS A 111 -4.18 -32.93 0.69
CA LYS A 111 -3.74 -31.57 0.34
C LYS A 111 -3.70 -31.44 -1.19
N PRO A 112 -4.40 -30.46 -1.80
CA PRO A 112 -4.34 -30.24 -3.24
C PRO A 112 -2.90 -30.04 -3.70
N LYS A 113 -2.52 -30.72 -4.79
CA LYS A 113 -1.14 -30.69 -5.30
C LYS A 113 -1.08 -31.19 -6.74
N TRP A 114 -0.34 -30.49 -7.59
CA TRP A 114 0.07 -31.01 -8.89
C TRP A 114 0.89 -32.29 -8.76
N GLN A 115 0.59 -33.28 -9.60
CA GLN A 115 1.30 -34.56 -9.64
C GLN A 115 2.58 -34.49 -10.50
N GLN A 116 2.82 -33.34 -11.12
CA GLN A 116 3.94 -33.01 -12.00
C GLN A 116 4.66 -31.76 -11.49
N ASN A 117 5.97 -31.67 -11.72
CA ASN A 117 6.78 -30.49 -11.36
C ASN A 117 6.99 -29.52 -12.53
N ALA A 118 6.64 -29.91 -13.76
CA ALA A 118 6.57 -29.04 -14.91
C ALA A 118 5.10 -28.62 -15.08
N ILE A 119 4.81 -27.35 -14.83
CA ILE A 119 3.47 -26.76 -14.83
C ILE A 119 3.43 -25.76 -15.99
N THR A 120 2.34 -25.78 -16.74
CA THR A 120 2.09 -24.88 -17.86
C THR A 120 1.10 -23.80 -17.47
N TYR A 121 1.24 -22.60 -18.02
CA TYR A 121 0.27 -21.52 -17.83
C TYR A 121 -0.04 -20.81 -19.15
N ARG A 122 -1.27 -20.30 -19.31
CA ARG A 122 -1.66 -19.45 -20.45
C ARG A 122 -2.32 -18.18 -19.92
N ILE A 123 -2.00 -17.05 -20.54
CA ILE A 123 -2.69 -15.78 -20.29
C ILE A 123 -3.78 -15.64 -21.37
N LEU A 124 -5.01 -15.40 -20.95
CA LEU A 124 -6.21 -15.28 -21.81
C LEU A 124 -6.65 -13.82 -22.01
N GLY A 125 -6.32 -12.94 -21.06
CA GLY A 125 -6.74 -11.54 -21.06
C GLY A 125 -5.72 -10.66 -20.33
N HIS A 126 -5.86 -9.34 -20.52
CA HIS A 126 -4.94 -8.33 -20.01
C HIS A 126 -5.75 -7.11 -19.55
N SER A 127 -5.45 -6.56 -18.36
CA SER A 127 -6.05 -5.28 -17.91
C SER A 127 -5.61 -4.11 -18.82
N PRO A 128 -6.36 -2.98 -18.84
CA PRO A 128 -5.97 -1.78 -19.57
C PRO A 128 -4.88 -0.95 -18.90
N ASP A 129 -4.59 -1.17 -17.60
CA ASP A 129 -3.74 -0.31 -16.78
C ASP A 129 -2.23 -0.47 -17.06
N LEU A 130 -1.85 -1.60 -17.65
CA LEU A 130 -0.45 -2.01 -17.85
C LEU A 130 -0.26 -2.51 -19.29
N ASP A 131 0.95 -2.35 -19.84
CA ASP A 131 1.29 -2.97 -21.12
C ASP A 131 1.59 -4.47 -20.97
N GLU A 132 1.38 -5.23 -22.05
CA GLU A 132 1.54 -6.70 -22.06
C GLU A 132 2.89 -7.16 -21.48
N GLU A 133 4.00 -6.52 -21.85
CA GLU A 133 5.34 -6.93 -21.38
C GLU A 133 5.49 -6.75 -19.86
N THR A 134 4.83 -5.75 -19.27
CA THR A 134 4.80 -5.55 -17.80
C THR A 134 3.88 -6.55 -17.10
N ILE A 135 2.77 -6.95 -17.73
CA ILE A 135 1.87 -8.01 -17.25
C ILE A 135 2.59 -9.38 -17.28
N ASP A 136 3.23 -9.69 -18.41
CA ASP A 136 4.03 -10.90 -18.61
C ASP A 136 5.17 -11.01 -17.59
N ASP A 137 5.96 -9.95 -17.40
CA ASP A 137 7.03 -9.90 -16.41
C ASP A 137 6.49 -9.99 -14.97
N ALA A 138 5.35 -9.36 -14.65
CA ALA A 138 4.72 -9.49 -13.34
C ALA A 138 4.32 -10.95 -13.04
N PHE A 139 3.68 -11.63 -13.99
CA PHE A 139 3.32 -13.05 -13.84
C PHE A 139 4.55 -13.97 -13.84
N LEU A 140 5.55 -13.73 -14.69
CA LEU A 140 6.80 -14.49 -14.70
C LEU A 140 7.56 -14.36 -13.37
N ARG A 141 7.63 -13.14 -12.82
CA ARG A 141 8.20 -12.90 -11.48
C ARG A 141 7.38 -13.56 -10.38
N ALA A 142 6.05 -13.54 -10.45
CA ALA A 142 5.18 -14.21 -9.49
C ALA A 142 5.39 -15.74 -9.48
N PHE A 143 5.48 -16.40 -10.64
CA PHE A 143 5.87 -17.82 -10.73
C PHE A 143 7.31 -18.08 -10.26
N LYS A 144 8.22 -17.11 -10.46
CA LYS A 144 9.61 -17.20 -9.99
C LYS A 144 9.72 -17.26 -8.46
N VAL A 145 8.84 -16.58 -7.72
CA VAL A 145 8.77 -16.66 -6.24
C VAL A 145 8.68 -18.10 -5.75
N TRP A 146 7.85 -18.93 -6.40
CA TRP A 146 7.63 -20.33 -6.02
C TRP A 146 8.68 -21.29 -6.56
N SER A 147 9.20 -21.07 -7.78
CA SER A 147 10.25 -21.92 -8.37
C SER A 147 11.65 -21.68 -7.78
N ASP A 148 11.94 -20.52 -7.19
CA ASP A 148 13.21 -20.28 -6.50
C ASP A 148 13.37 -21.09 -5.19
N VAL A 149 12.28 -21.61 -4.64
CA VAL A 149 12.27 -22.39 -3.38
C VAL A 149 11.82 -23.84 -3.53
N THR A 150 11.47 -24.29 -4.73
CA THR A 150 10.97 -25.65 -5.02
C THR A 150 11.57 -26.25 -6.30
N PRO A 151 11.39 -27.57 -6.57
CA PRO A 151 11.72 -28.17 -7.86
C PRO A 151 10.77 -27.80 -9.02
N LEU A 152 9.83 -26.87 -8.83
CA LEU A 152 8.82 -26.52 -9.84
C LEU A 152 9.40 -25.72 -11.01
N LYS A 153 8.80 -25.89 -12.19
CA LYS A 153 9.14 -25.17 -13.42
C LYS A 153 7.87 -24.76 -14.15
N PHE A 154 7.75 -23.46 -14.42
CA PHE A 154 6.60 -22.87 -15.10
C PHE A 154 6.95 -22.57 -16.57
N THR A 155 6.02 -22.83 -17.48
CA THR A 155 6.20 -22.60 -18.94
C THR A 155 4.94 -21.96 -19.53
N ARG A 156 5.06 -20.78 -20.15
CA ARG A 156 3.94 -20.14 -20.86
C ARG A 156 3.60 -20.95 -22.12
N LEU A 157 2.32 -21.24 -22.32
CA LEU A 157 1.75 -21.68 -23.57
C LEU A 157 1.02 -20.50 -24.23
N MET A 158 1.12 -20.41 -25.56
CA MET A 158 0.42 -19.38 -26.35
C MET A 158 -0.90 -19.90 -26.95
N ASP A 159 -1.04 -21.23 -27.07
CA ASP A 159 -2.24 -21.91 -27.55
C ASP A 159 -2.47 -23.21 -26.76
N GLY A 160 -3.68 -23.75 -26.81
CA GLY A 160 -4.15 -24.89 -26.03
C GLY A 160 -4.69 -24.52 -24.64
N GLU A 161 -5.08 -25.56 -23.92
CA GLU A 161 -5.40 -25.59 -22.49
C GLU A 161 -4.10 -25.81 -21.70
N ALA A 162 -3.92 -25.11 -20.58
CA ALA A 162 -2.74 -25.19 -19.72
C ALA A 162 -3.13 -25.67 -18.31
N ASP A 163 -2.17 -26.00 -17.46
CA ASP A 163 -2.44 -26.37 -16.05
C ASP A 163 -2.95 -25.17 -15.21
N ILE A 164 -2.69 -23.94 -15.65
CA ILE A 164 -3.15 -22.67 -15.03
C ILE A 164 -3.58 -21.69 -16.13
N MET A 165 -4.86 -21.37 -16.22
CA MET A 165 -5.37 -20.29 -17.09
C MET A 165 -5.45 -18.98 -16.30
N ILE A 166 -4.89 -17.90 -16.83
CA ILE A 166 -4.84 -16.58 -16.19
C ILE A 166 -5.75 -15.63 -16.96
N ASN A 167 -6.69 -14.98 -16.27
CA ASN A 167 -7.61 -14.05 -16.91
C ASN A 167 -7.97 -12.85 -16.01
N PHE A 168 -8.35 -11.75 -16.66
CA PHE A 168 -8.95 -10.58 -16.01
C PHE A 168 -10.46 -10.60 -16.28
N GLY A 169 -11.28 -10.29 -15.27
CA GLY A 169 -12.74 -10.34 -15.37
C GLY A 169 -13.42 -9.43 -14.37
N ARG A 170 -14.66 -9.01 -14.64
CA ARG A 170 -15.42 -8.07 -13.79
C ARG A 170 -16.63 -8.76 -13.21
N ASN A 171 -16.97 -8.48 -11.95
CA ASN A 171 -18.20 -8.98 -11.32
C ASN A 171 -18.36 -10.50 -11.54
N GLU A 172 -19.48 -11.00 -12.10
CA GLU A 172 -19.65 -12.39 -12.54
C GLU A 172 -18.92 -12.64 -13.86
N HIS A 173 -17.86 -13.45 -13.81
CA HIS A 173 -16.93 -13.68 -14.92
C HIS A 173 -16.93 -15.14 -15.43
N GLY A 174 -17.90 -15.97 -15.03
CA GLY A 174 -18.21 -17.26 -15.66
C GLY A 174 -17.93 -18.50 -14.83
N ASP A 175 -17.39 -18.35 -13.62
CA ASP A 175 -17.14 -19.45 -12.66
C ASP A 175 -18.17 -19.51 -11.52
N GLY A 176 -19.05 -18.53 -11.38
CA GLY A 176 -20.04 -18.44 -10.30
C GLY A 176 -19.52 -17.80 -9.00
N TYR A 177 -18.32 -17.22 -8.99
CA TYR A 177 -17.70 -16.56 -7.84
C TYR A 177 -17.49 -15.06 -8.08
N PRO A 178 -18.56 -14.25 -8.18
CA PRO A 178 -18.44 -12.87 -8.63
C PRO A 178 -17.56 -12.00 -7.72
N PHE A 179 -16.76 -11.12 -8.35
CA PHE A 179 -16.10 -9.98 -7.71
C PHE A 179 -17.12 -8.89 -7.33
N ASP A 180 -16.67 -7.84 -6.63
CA ASP A 180 -17.51 -6.72 -6.15
C ASP A 180 -17.08 -5.32 -6.62
N GLY A 181 -16.10 -5.22 -7.54
CA GLY A 181 -15.64 -3.98 -8.15
C GLY A 181 -14.51 -3.30 -7.37
N LYS A 182 -14.17 -2.04 -7.73
CA LYS A 182 -12.99 -1.34 -7.18
C LYS A 182 -12.94 -1.31 -5.64
N ASP A 183 -11.81 -1.79 -5.14
CA ASP A 183 -11.42 -2.04 -3.76
C ASP A 183 -12.32 -3.07 -3.06
N GLY A 184 -11.76 -4.26 -2.82
CA GLY A 184 -12.40 -5.30 -2.03
C GLY A 184 -11.77 -6.65 -2.29
N LEU A 185 -12.15 -7.25 -3.42
CA LEU A 185 -11.76 -8.58 -3.84
C LEU A 185 -10.83 -8.51 -5.07
N LEU A 186 -9.53 -8.52 -4.82
CA LEU A 186 -8.54 -8.23 -5.87
C LEU A 186 -8.46 -9.33 -6.95
N ALA A 187 -8.57 -10.58 -6.51
CA ALA A 187 -8.38 -11.77 -7.33
C ALA A 187 -8.88 -13.02 -6.57
N HIS A 188 -8.95 -14.16 -7.27
CA HIS A 188 -8.97 -15.50 -6.66
C HIS A 188 -8.34 -16.53 -7.60
N ALA A 189 -7.86 -17.64 -7.03
CA ALA A 189 -7.46 -18.82 -7.79
C ALA A 189 -8.00 -20.12 -7.21
N PHE A 190 -8.21 -21.10 -8.09
CA PHE A 190 -8.64 -22.44 -7.73
C PHE A 190 -7.45 -23.34 -7.39
N ALA A 191 -7.66 -24.28 -6.47
CA ALA A 191 -6.65 -25.27 -6.09
C ALA A 191 -6.41 -26.31 -7.21
N PRO A 192 -5.19 -26.94 -7.28
CA PRO A 192 -4.80 -27.90 -8.31
C PRO A 192 -5.85 -28.98 -8.64
N GLY A 193 -6.23 -29.09 -9.91
CA GLY A 193 -7.25 -30.01 -10.40
C GLY A 193 -7.42 -30.03 -11.93
N PRO A 194 -8.37 -30.81 -12.46
CA PRO A 194 -8.70 -30.83 -13.88
C PRO A 194 -9.75 -29.75 -14.23
N GLY A 195 -9.73 -29.22 -15.45
CA GLY A 195 -10.57 -28.09 -15.85
C GLY A 195 -10.09 -26.83 -15.15
N THR A 196 -10.97 -26.08 -14.49
CA THR A 196 -10.64 -24.80 -13.82
C THR A 196 -9.73 -24.92 -12.58
N GLY A 197 -9.15 -26.09 -12.30
CA GLY A 197 -8.40 -26.37 -11.08
C GLY A 197 -6.96 -25.88 -11.14
N GLY A 198 -6.75 -24.59 -10.90
CA GLY A 198 -5.46 -23.91 -11.05
C GLY A 198 -5.63 -22.51 -11.62
N ASP A 199 -6.76 -22.26 -12.29
CA ASP A 199 -7.08 -20.99 -12.92
C ASP A 199 -7.07 -19.84 -11.91
N SER A 200 -6.57 -18.70 -12.36
CA SER A 200 -6.32 -17.50 -11.57
C SER A 200 -7.00 -16.29 -12.22
N HIS A 201 -8.00 -15.74 -11.54
CA HIS A 201 -8.84 -14.63 -12.01
C HIS A 201 -8.54 -13.35 -11.23
N PHE A 202 -8.42 -12.22 -11.91
CA PHE A 202 -8.10 -10.90 -11.36
C PHE A 202 -9.24 -9.93 -11.67
N ASP A 203 -9.65 -9.07 -10.73
CA ASP A 203 -10.75 -8.13 -10.98
C ASP A 203 -10.30 -6.99 -11.92
N ASP A 204 -10.95 -6.88 -13.06
CA ASP A 204 -10.68 -5.86 -14.10
C ASP A 204 -11.39 -4.52 -13.82
N ASP A 205 -12.18 -4.43 -12.75
CA ASP A 205 -12.64 -3.15 -12.18
C ASP A 205 -11.60 -2.50 -11.23
N GLU A 206 -10.50 -3.20 -10.88
CA GLU A 206 -9.40 -2.67 -10.07
C GLU A 206 -8.33 -1.91 -10.89
N GLN A 207 -7.58 -1.02 -10.23
CA GLN A 207 -6.43 -0.34 -10.83
C GLN A 207 -5.16 -1.20 -10.66
N TRP A 208 -4.74 -1.91 -11.70
CA TRP A 208 -3.53 -2.71 -11.65
C TRP A 208 -2.27 -1.86 -11.80
N THR A 209 -1.31 -2.06 -10.91
CA THR A 209 -0.06 -1.30 -10.87
C THR A 209 1.12 -2.22 -10.53
N LEU A 210 2.31 -1.65 -10.33
CA LEU A 210 3.41 -2.33 -9.65
C LEU A 210 3.38 -2.09 -8.12
N GLY A 211 2.40 -1.34 -7.61
CA GLY A 211 2.13 -1.09 -6.18
C GLY A 211 2.49 0.32 -5.67
N GLU A 212 3.02 1.20 -6.52
CA GLU A 212 3.48 2.55 -6.14
C GLU A 212 2.75 3.66 -6.92
N GLY A 213 1.49 3.44 -7.29
CA GLY A 213 0.72 4.32 -8.17
C GLY A 213 0.69 3.84 -9.62
N GLN A 214 -0.04 4.58 -10.46
CA GLN A 214 -0.22 4.28 -11.87
C GLN A 214 1.12 4.08 -12.59
N VAL A 215 1.22 3.02 -13.39
CA VAL A 215 2.36 2.75 -14.26
C VAL A 215 1.89 2.99 -15.69
N VAL A 216 2.64 3.76 -16.46
CA VAL A 216 2.34 4.01 -17.89
C VAL A 216 3.67 3.97 -18.65
N LYS A 217 3.75 3.21 -19.74
CA LYS A 217 4.97 2.98 -20.53
C LYS A 217 4.95 3.81 -21.80
N VAL A 218 5.83 4.80 -21.90
CA VAL A 218 5.71 5.85 -22.90
C VAL A 218 6.01 5.36 -24.31
N LYS A 219 5.21 5.82 -25.28
CA LYS A 219 5.37 5.54 -26.71
C LYS A 219 5.95 6.77 -27.41
N PHE A 220 6.83 6.57 -28.39
CA PHE A 220 7.55 7.63 -29.09
C PHE A 220 8.25 8.62 -28.12
N GLY A 221 8.57 9.83 -28.60
CA GLY A 221 9.26 10.87 -27.82
C GLY A 221 10.78 10.71 -27.83
N ASN A 222 11.45 11.10 -26.76
CA ASN A 222 12.91 10.93 -26.59
C ASN A 222 13.28 9.93 -25.48
N ALA A 223 12.27 9.30 -24.86
CA ALA A 223 12.39 8.30 -23.80
C ALA A 223 11.51 7.06 -24.05
N GLU A 224 11.24 6.72 -25.31
CA GLU A 224 10.38 5.60 -25.71
C GLU A 224 10.75 4.28 -24.99
N GLY A 225 9.76 3.62 -24.40
CA GLY A 225 9.94 2.39 -23.62
C GLY A 225 10.29 2.58 -22.15
N GLU A 226 10.63 3.81 -21.71
CA GLU A 226 10.69 4.13 -20.27
C GLU A 226 9.27 4.31 -19.70
N PHE A 227 9.12 4.22 -18.37
CA PHE A 227 7.86 4.49 -17.68
C PHE A 227 7.72 5.98 -17.34
N CYS A 228 6.49 6.49 -17.33
CA CYS A 228 6.15 7.78 -16.75
C CYS A 228 6.62 7.84 -15.30
N LYS A 229 7.29 8.93 -14.92
CA LYS A 229 7.65 9.17 -13.53
C LYS A 229 6.58 9.99 -12.85
N PHE A 230 5.72 9.37 -12.05
CA PHE A 230 4.79 10.08 -11.17
C PHE A 230 5.35 10.22 -9.74
N PRO A 231 5.10 11.35 -9.05
CA PRO A 231 4.85 12.66 -9.66
C PRO A 231 6.02 13.10 -10.56
N PHE A 232 5.75 13.94 -11.56
CA PHE A 232 6.75 14.79 -12.21
C PHE A 232 6.39 16.27 -12.08
N MET A 233 7.41 17.13 -12.12
CA MET A 233 7.30 18.58 -12.18
C MET A 233 7.44 19.08 -13.63
N PHE A 234 6.56 19.99 -14.02
CA PHE A 234 6.59 20.73 -15.28
C PHE A 234 6.04 22.14 -15.06
N MET A 235 6.77 23.18 -15.48
CA MET A 235 6.42 24.59 -15.27
C MET A 235 6.09 24.95 -13.82
N GLY A 236 6.71 24.27 -12.85
CA GLY A 236 6.45 24.45 -11.42
C GLY A 236 5.15 23.84 -10.88
N LYS A 237 4.37 23.10 -11.67
CA LYS A 237 3.24 22.27 -11.22
C LYS A 237 3.65 20.79 -11.20
N GLU A 238 3.09 20.04 -10.25
CA GLU A 238 3.25 18.57 -10.19
C GLU A 238 2.07 17.84 -10.83
N TYR A 239 2.38 16.74 -11.52
CA TYR A 239 1.45 15.89 -12.26
C TYR A 239 1.61 14.43 -11.80
N ASN A 240 0.51 13.82 -11.34
CA ASN A 240 0.45 12.43 -10.86
C ASN A 240 -0.17 11.46 -11.89
N SER A 241 -0.51 11.96 -13.07
CA SER A 241 -1.03 11.21 -14.21
C SER A 241 -0.59 11.91 -15.50
N CYS A 242 -0.84 11.27 -16.64
CA CYS A 242 -0.55 11.85 -17.96
C CYS A 242 -1.33 13.15 -18.22
N THR A 243 -0.76 14.05 -19.01
CA THR A 243 -1.35 15.38 -19.23
C THR A 243 -1.17 15.87 -20.66
N ASN A 244 -2.04 16.77 -21.11
CA ASN A 244 -1.91 17.50 -22.38
C ASN A 244 -1.36 18.93 -22.20
N GLN A 245 -1.04 19.33 -20.97
CA GLN A 245 -0.56 20.68 -20.68
C GLN A 245 0.73 20.98 -21.43
N GLY A 246 0.82 22.18 -22.00
CA GLY A 246 1.90 22.56 -22.92
C GLY A 246 1.76 22.06 -24.36
N ARG A 247 0.63 21.43 -24.74
CA ARG A 247 0.34 20.97 -26.11
C ARG A 247 -0.99 21.50 -26.65
N ASP A 248 -0.99 21.91 -27.91
CA ASP A 248 -2.19 22.35 -28.65
C ASP A 248 -2.88 21.20 -29.43
N ASP A 249 -2.21 20.06 -29.61
CA ASP A 249 -2.73 18.89 -30.34
C ASP A 249 -3.55 17.93 -29.47
N GLY A 250 -3.68 18.21 -28.17
CA GLY A 250 -4.47 17.42 -27.22
C GLY A 250 -3.82 16.10 -26.78
N PHE A 251 -2.66 15.72 -27.30
CA PHE A 251 -2.01 14.45 -26.96
C PHE A 251 -1.58 14.41 -25.48
N LEU A 252 -1.78 13.26 -24.85
CA LEU A 252 -1.31 13.00 -23.49
C LEU A 252 0.18 12.64 -23.49
N TRP A 253 0.94 13.23 -22.58
CA TRP A 253 2.37 12.99 -22.36
C TRP A 253 2.70 12.97 -20.87
N CYS A 254 3.90 12.49 -20.55
CA CYS A 254 4.46 12.53 -19.20
C CYS A 254 6.00 12.66 -19.25
N SER A 255 6.60 13.17 -18.20
CA SER A 255 8.05 13.07 -18.00
C SER A 255 8.44 11.66 -17.55
N THR A 256 9.61 11.16 -17.96
CA THR A 256 10.19 9.91 -17.42
C THR A 256 11.19 10.15 -16.27
N THR A 257 11.40 11.42 -15.91
CA THR A 257 12.14 11.84 -14.70
C THR A 257 11.33 12.81 -13.85
N TYR A 258 11.79 13.10 -12.63
CA TYR A 258 11.05 13.96 -11.71
C TYR A 258 10.98 15.44 -12.14
N ASN A 259 12.03 16.01 -12.74
CA ASN A 259 11.99 17.41 -13.19
C ASN A 259 12.17 17.52 -14.71
N PHE A 260 11.06 17.67 -15.43
CA PHE A 260 11.10 17.82 -16.88
C PHE A 260 11.86 19.08 -17.31
N ASP A 261 11.76 20.15 -16.52
CA ASP A 261 12.36 21.45 -16.84
C ASP A 261 13.91 21.42 -16.76
N ASP A 262 14.50 20.41 -16.08
CA ASP A 262 15.96 20.15 -16.05
C ASP A 262 16.37 19.05 -17.05
N ASP A 263 15.66 17.91 -17.08
CA ASP A 263 16.08 16.70 -17.80
C ASP A 263 15.57 16.61 -19.25
N GLY A 264 14.42 17.22 -19.56
CA GLY A 264 13.81 17.22 -20.90
C GLY A 264 13.35 15.87 -21.46
N LYS A 265 13.30 14.80 -20.64
CA LYS A 265 12.88 13.45 -21.04
C LYS A 265 11.37 13.26 -21.00
N TYR A 266 10.78 12.79 -22.09
CA TYR A 266 9.35 12.46 -22.18
C TYR A 266 9.04 11.42 -23.26
N GLY A 267 7.82 10.88 -23.17
CA GLY A 267 7.13 10.27 -24.30
C GLY A 267 5.62 10.49 -24.19
N PHE A 268 4.87 9.91 -25.13
CA PHE A 268 3.43 10.01 -25.18
C PHE A 268 2.78 8.87 -24.42
N CYS A 269 1.69 9.17 -23.73
CA CYS A 269 0.91 8.16 -23.02
C CYS A 269 -0.08 7.51 -23.99
N PRO A 270 -0.15 6.16 -24.04
CA PRO A 270 -1.06 5.47 -24.94
C PRO A 270 -2.51 5.69 -24.52
N HIS A 271 -3.35 6.06 -25.48
CA HIS A 271 -4.79 6.14 -25.32
C HIS A 271 -5.42 6.01 -26.71
N GLU A 272 -6.35 5.07 -26.83
CA GLU A 272 -7.03 4.67 -28.05
C GLU A 272 -7.77 5.82 -28.78
N LEU A 273 -8.18 6.86 -28.04
CA LEU A 273 -8.79 8.08 -28.59
C LEU A 273 -7.78 9.03 -29.26
N LEU A 274 -6.48 8.84 -29.04
CA LEU A 274 -5.39 9.65 -29.59
C LEU A 274 -4.65 8.93 -30.72
N PHE A 275 -4.28 7.67 -30.49
CA PHE A 275 -3.59 6.82 -31.46
C PHE A 275 -3.78 5.34 -31.14
N THR A 276 -3.56 4.49 -32.13
CA THR A 276 -3.47 3.04 -31.97
C THR A 276 -2.04 2.54 -32.24
N LEU A 277 -1.74 1.29 -31.88
CA LEU A 277 -0.45 0.66 -32.16
C LEU A 277 -0.61 -0.54 -33.10
N GLY A 278 0.35 -0.72 -34.01
CA GLY A 278 0.34 -1.81 -34.98
C GLY A 278 -0.87 -1.76 -35.93
N GLY A 279 -1.44 -2.94 -36.23
CA GLY A 279 -2.58 -3.07 -37.13
C GLY A 279 -2.26 -2.68 -38.57
N ASN A 280 -3.20 -1.99 -39.24
CA ASN A 280 -3.05 -1.45 -40.59
C ASN A 280 -3.55 -0.01 -40.75
N ALA A 281 -3.89 0.66 -39.64
CA ALA A 281 -4.42 2.02 -39.60
C ALA A 281 -3.34 3.12 -39.45
N ASP A 282 -2.06 2.77 -39.59
CA ASP A 282 -0.89 3.67 -39.48
C ASP A 282 -0.91 4.61 -38.25
N GLY A 283 -1.42 4.10 -37.13
CA GLY A 283 -1.50 4.82 -35.85
C GLY A 283 -2.72 5.71 -35.65
N ALA A 284 -3.68 5.72 -36.58
CA ALA A 284 -4.93 6.48 -36.42
C ALA A 284 -5.69 6.08 -35.12
N PRO A 285 -6.41 7.01 -34.47
CA PRO A 285 -7.21 6.70 -33.29
C PRO A 285 -8.38 5.77 -33.61
N CYS A 286 -8.87 5.10 -32.58
CA CYS A 286 -10.11 4.33 -32.64
C CYS A 286 -11.31 5.23 -32.92
N LYS A 287 -12.30 4.66 -33.60
CA LYS A 287 -13.56 5.33 -33.92
C LYS A 287 -14.68 4.64 -33.16
N PHE A 288 -15.20 5.29 -32.12
CA PHE A 288 -16.31 4.77 -31.32
C PHE A 288 -17.65 5.48 -31.63
N PRO A 289 -18.78 4.75 -31.68
CA PRO A 289 -18.84 3.29 -31.86
C PRO A 289 -18.29 2.85 -33.22
N PHE A 290 -17.82 1.60 -33.31
CA PHE A 290 -17.59 0.90 -34.57
C PHE A 290 -18.40 -0.39 -34.68
N THR A 291 -18.82 -0.75 -35.88
CA THR A 291 -19.46 -2.04 -36.16
C THR A 291 -18.44 -3.12 -36.51
N PHE A 292 -18.58 -4.32 -35.91
CA PHE A 292 -17.89 -5.56 -36.27
C PHE A 292 -18.84 -6.76 -36.15
N GLN A 293 -18.92 -7.59 -37.20
CA GLN A 293 -19.86 -8.71 -37.35
C GLN A 293 -21.35 -8.37 -37.11
N GLY A 294 -21.71 -7.09 -37.24
CA GLY A 294 -23.06 -6.57 -36.97
C GLY A 294 -23.34 -6.16 -35.51
N GLU A 295 -22.38 -6.32 -34.60
CA GLU A 295 -22.40 -5.71 -33.25
C GLU A 295 -21.68 -4.37 -33.26
N ASN A 296 -22.05 -3.46 -32.35
CA ASN A 296 -21.37 -2.16 -32.17
C ASN A 296 -20.55 -2.17 -30.87
N TYR A 297 -19.34 -1.61 -30.94
CA TYR A 297 -18.41 -1.52 -29.82
C TYR A 297 -18.03 -0.05 -29.57
N ASP A 298 -18.31 0.43 -28.36
CA ASP A 298 -17.98 1.78 -27.89
C ASP A 298 -16.59 1.87 -27.19
N GLY A 299 -15.86 0.75 -27.12
CA GLY A 299 -14.50 0.65 -26.60
C GLY A 299 -13.70 -0.45 -27.33
N CYS A 300 -12.41 -0.60 -27.02
CA CYS A 300 -11.60 -1.67 -27.61
C CYS A 300 -12.02 -3.06 -27.10
N THR A 301 -12.01 -4.07 -27.97
CA THR A 301 -12.51 -5.42 -27.70
C THR A 301 -11.44 -6.49 -27.97
N THR A 302 -11.55 -7.65 -27.31
CA THR A 302 -10.79 -8.87 -27.66
C THR A 302 -11.53 -9.77 -28.64
N GLN A 303 -12.79 -9.43 -29.00
CA GLN A 303 -13.65 -10.28 -29.80
C GLN A 303 -13.01 -10.67 -31.14
N GLY A 304 -13.09 -11.97 -31.48
CA GLY A 304 -12.46 -12.53 -32.67
C GLY A 304 -10.95 -12.81 -32.53
N ARG A 305 -10.38 -12.75 -31.31
CA ARG A 305 -8.99 -13.12 -31.01
C ARG A 305 -8.90 -14.17 -29.90
N ASP A 306 -7.77 -14.86 -29.85
CA ASP A 306 -7.39 -15.92 -28.91
C ASP A 306 -6.11 -15.60 -28.12
N ASP A 307 -5.45 -14.48 -28.44
CA ASP A 307 -4.25 -13.95 -27.78
C ASP A 307 -4.56 -12.90 -26.69
N GLY A 308 -5.83 -12.55 -26.50
CA GLY A 308 -6.25 -11.58 -25.47
C GLY A 308 -5.89 -10.12 -25.76
N TYR A 309 -5.45 -9.76 -26.99
CA TYR A 309 -5.18 -8.37 -27.34
C TYR A 309 -6.46 -7.57 -27.59
N ARG A 310 -6.58 -6.42 -26.91
CA ARG A 310 -7.63 -5.43 -27.20
C ARG A 310 -7.33 -4.72 -28.51
N TRP A 311 -8.32 -4.63 -29.39
CA TRP A 311 -8.24 -3.96 -30.69
C TRP A 311 -9.51 -3.14 -30.97
N CYS A 312 -9.44 -2.24 -31.95
CA CYS A 312 -10.57 -1.42 -32.39
C CYS A 312 -10.55 -1.20 -33.90
N ALA A 313 -11.70 -0.81 -34.46
CA ALA A 313 -11.70 -0.17 -35.77
C ALA A 313 -11.29 1.30 -35.66
N THR A 314 -10.63 1.82 -36.70
CA THR A 314 -10.36 3.26 -36.86
C THR A 314 -11.35 3.92 -37.83
N THR A 315 -12.44 3.23 -38.17
CA THR A 315 -13.59 3.74 -38.95
C THR A 315 -14.90 3.23 -38.34
N GLU A 316 -16.05 3.73 -38.83
CA GLU A 316 -17.38 3.39 -38.28
C GLU A 316 -17.80 1.94 -38.56
N ASN A 317 -17.16 1.24 -39.51
CA ASN A 317 -17.50 -0.13 -39.86
C ASN A 317 -16.27 -0.94 -40.30
N TYR A 318 -15.79 -1.82 -39.43
CA TYR A 318 -14.64 -2.68 -39.71
C TYR A 318 -14.94 -3.71 -40.81
N ASP A 319 -16.15 -4.26 -40.86
CA ASP A 319 -16.51 -5.32 -41.81
C ASP A 319 -16.33 -4.86 -43.28
N ASN A 320 -16.60 -3.58 -43.55
CA ASN A 320 -16.36 -2.91 -44.82
C ASN A 320 -14.90 -2.47 -45.00
N ASP A 321 -14.42 -1.57 -44.13
CA ASP A 321 -13.18 -0.81 -44.36
C ASP A 321 -11.92 -1.56 -43.94
N LYS A 322 -12.04 -2.44 -42.93
CA LYS A 322 -10.99 -3.32 -42.40
C LYS A 322 -9.75 -2.59 -41.88
N SER A 323 -9.91 -1.32 -41.50
CA SER A 323 -8.89 -0.48 -40.89
C SER A 323 -8.96 -0.63 -39.36
N TYR A 324 -7.87 -1.07 -38.75
CA TYR A 324 -7.81 -1.38 -37.32
C TYR A 324 -6.42 -1.11 -36.72
N GLY A 325 -6.40 -0.99 -35.40
CA GLY A 325 -5.20 -0.95 -34.58
C GLY A 325 -5.43 -1.59 -33.21
N PHE A 326 -4.35 -1.78 -32.46
CA PHE A 326 -4.38 -2.36 -31.12
C PHE A 326 -4.38 -1.28 -30.03
N CYS A 327 -5.00 -1.61 -28.90
CA CYS A 327 -5.12 -0.78 -27.70
C CYS A 327 -4.41 -1.47 -26.51
N PRO A 328 -3.08 -1.70 -26.56
CA PRO A 328 -2.39 -2.59 -25.62
C PRO A 328 -2.37 -2.07 -24.18
N GLU A 329 -2.56 -0.77 -23.99
CA GLU A 329 -2.45 -0.05 -22.72
C GLU A 329 -3.27 1.24 -22.87
N THR A 330 -4.01 1.63 -21.83
CA THR A 330 -4.80 2.87 -21.81
C THR A 330 -4.40 3.66 -20.58
N ALA A 331 -3.79 4.83 -20.79
CA ALA A 331 -3.35 5.75 -19.74
C ALA A 331 -4.56 6.48 -19.10
N MET A 332 -5.39 5.71 -18.41
CA MET A 332 -6.60 6.17 -17.75
C MET A 332 -6.31 7.35 -16.83
N SER A 333 -7.18 8.36 -16.87
CA SER A 333 -7.09 9.53 -16.01
C SER A 333 -8.22 9.60 -14.99
N THR A 334 -9.16 8.66 -15.05
CA THR A 334 -10.04 8.24 -13.94
C THR A 334 -10.15 6.71 -13.89
N VAL A 335 -10.46 6.16 -12.72
CA VAL A 335 -10.74 4.72 -12.53
C VAL A 335 -12.21 4.53 -12.19
N GLY A 336 -12.87 3.53 -12.80
CA GLY A 336 -14.27 3.19 -12.55
C GLY A 336 -15.24 4.37 -12.75
N GLY A 337 -16.24 4.46 -11.87
CA GLY A 337 -17.30 5.47 -11.94
C GLY A 337 -18.20 5.28 -13.15
N ASN A 338 -18.46 6.35 -13.91
CA ASN A 338 -19.26 6.29 -15.13
C ASN A 338 -18.59 7.01 -16.32
N SER A 339 -17.27 7.18 -16.28
CA SER A 339 -16.50 7.96 -17.27
C SER A 339 -15.55 7.15 -18.13
N GLU A 340 -15.47 5.83 -17.93
CA GLU A 340 -14.74 4.90 -18.83
C GLU A 340 -13.30 5.37 -19.11
N GLY A 341 -12.54 5.66 -18.04
CA GLY A 341 -11.14 6.11 -18.13
C GLY A 341 -10.93 7.60 -18.41
N SER A 342 -11.97 8.33 -18.86
CA SER A 342 -11.88 9.73 -19.33
C SER A 342 -11.24 10.68 -18.32
N PRO A 343 -10.49 11.70 -18.78
CA PRO A 343 -9.72 12.57 -17.89
C PRO A 343 -10.56 13.51 -17.03
N CYS A 344 -10.07 13.74 -15.81
CA CYS A 344 -10.55 14.82 -14.96
C CYS A 344 -10.47 16.17 -15.67
N VAL A 345 -11.56 16.94 -15.58
CA VAL A 345 -11.58 18.33 -16.04
C VAL A 345 -11.40 19.25 -14.84
N PHE A 346 -10.39 20.13 -14.88
CA PHE A 346 -10.12 21.10 -13.83
C PHE A 346 -10.10 22.53 -14.39
N PRO A 347 -10.77 23.51 -13.74
CA PRO A 347 -11.73 23.33 -12.66
C PRO A 347 -13.02 22.62 -13.10
N PHE A 348 -13.68 21.93 -12.17
CA PHE A 348 -15.08 21.47 -12.32
C PHE A 348 -15.99 22.01 -11.22
N THR A 349 -17.29 22.13 -11.52
CA THR A 349 -18.33 22.51 -10.54
C THR A 349 -18.99 21.26 -9.96
N PHE A 350 -19.18 21.25 -8.63
CA PHE A 350 -19.92 20.22 -7.90
C PHE A 350 -20.66 20.83 -6.69
N LEU A 351 -21.97 20.62 -6.62
CA LEU A 351 -22.90 21.23 -5.66
C LEU A 351 -22.80 22.77 -5.61
N GLY A 352 -22.43 23.39 -6.72
CA GLY A 352 -22.15 24.83 -6.85
C GLY A 352 -20.78 25.30 -6.34
N ASP A 353 -20.00 24.44 -5.67
CA ASP A 353 -18.59 24.71 -5.33
C ASP A 353 -17.67 24.35 -6.51
N THR A 354 -16.49 24.97 -6.60
CA THR A 354 -15.52 24.77 -7.69
C THR A 354 -14.27 24.04 -7.19
N TYR A 355 -13.80 23.04 -7.95
CA TYR A 355 -12.71 22.15 -7.58
C TYR A 355 -11.60 22.14 -8.65
N ASP A 356 -10.39 22.56 -8.28
CA ASP A 356 -9.17 22.52 -9.11
C ASP A 356 -8.33 21.23 -8.93
N SER A 357 -8.81 20.30 -8.09
CA SER A 357 -8.19 19.01 -7.80
C SER A 357 -9.24 17.95 -7.51
N CYS A 358 -8.81 16.68 -7.46
CA CYS A 358 -9.61 15.59 -6.90
C CYS A 358 -10.11 15.93 -5.49
N THR A 359 -11.27 15.38 -5.11
CA THR A 359 -11.92 15.63 -3.82
C THR A 359 -12.60 14.38 -3.27
N ALA A 360 -12.84 14.33 -1.96
CA ALA A 360 -13.75 13.36 -1.32
C ALA A 360 -15.15 13.96 -1.04
N SER A 361 -15.40 15.21 -1.41
CA SER A 361 -16.70 15.89 -1.24
C SER A 361 -17.84 15.03 -1.81
N GLY A 362 -18.89 14.84 -1.02
CA GLY A 362 -20.05 14.01 -1.39
C GLY A 362 -19.92 12.53 -1.04
N ARG A 363 -18.74 12.03 -0.66
CA ARG A 363 -18.50 10.64 -0.26
C ARG A 363 -18.33 10.48 1.25
N SER A 364 -18.51 9.24 1.73
CA SER A 364 -18.30 8.86 3.14
C SER A 364 -17.21 7.80 3.35
N ASP A 365 -16.64 7.27 2.27
CA ASP A 365 -15.53 6.30 2.26
C ASP A 365 -14.15 6.98 2.24
N GLY A 366 -14.10 8.27 1.86
CA GLY A 366 -12.86 9.03 1.71
C GLY A 366 -12.16 8.83 0.35
N LYS A 367 -12.73 8.03 -0.57
CA LYS A 367 -12.15 7.83 -1.91
C LYS A 367 -12.13 9.16 -2.67
N MET A 368 -11.03 9.43 -3.38
CA MET A 368 -10.84 10.69 -4.12
C MET A 368 -11.39 10.57 -5.53
N TRP A 369 -12.16 11.57 -5.98
CA TRP A 369 -12.84 11.56 -7.28
C TRP A 369 -12.77 12.92 -7.99
N CYS A 370 -13.09 12.94 -9.28
CA CYS A 370 -13.21 14.15 -10.09
C CYS A 370 -14.34 14.03 -11.12
N ALA A 371 -14.83 15.16 -11.61
CA ALA A 371 -15.69 15.18 -12.79
C ALA A 371 -14.85 15.07 -14.07
N SER A 372 -15.34 14.34 -15.06
CA SER A 372 -14.76 14.27 -16.42
C SER A 372 -15.36 15.34 -17.36
N THR A 373 -16.17 16.24 -16.82
CA THR A 373 -16.69 17.44 -17.50
C THR A 373 -16.57 18.67 -16.60
N LYS A 374 -16.87 19.86 -17.15
CA LYS A 374 -16.79 21.13 -16.40
C LYS A 374 -17.84 21.27 -15.30
N SER A 375 -18.90 20.47 -15.31
CA SER A 375 -20.01 20.57 -14.37
C SER A 375 -20.60 19.19 -14.08
N TYR A 376 -20.27 18.62 -12.92
CA TYR A 376 -20.92 17.40 -12.46
C TYR A 376 -22.41 17.61 -12.21
N ASP A 377 -22.81 18.81 -11.77
CA ASP A 377 -24.19 19.13 -11.45
C ASP A 377 -25.12 19.00 -12.67
N ASP A 378 -24.60 19.31 -13.87
CA ASP A 378 -25.28 19.18 -15.15
C ASP A 378 -25.10 17.76 -15.75
N ASP A 379 -23.86 17.31 -15.97
CA ASP A 379 -23.56 16.12 -16.77
C ASP A 379 -23.54 14.81 -15.96
N ARG A 380 -23.27 14.89 -14.66
CA ARG A 380 -23.09 13.76 -13.72
C ARG A 380 -22.07 12.70 -14.15
N LYS A 381 -21.10 13.10 -14.97
CA LYS A 381 -19.99 12.27 -15.46
C LYS A 381 -18.77 12.43 -14.54
N TRP A 382 -18.34 11.33 -13.94
CA TRP A 382 -17.30 11.26 -12.90
C TRP A 382 -16.52 9.94 -12.92
N GLY A 383 -15.39 9.92 -12.24
CA GLY A 383 -14.66 8.70 -11.88
C GLY A 383 -13.74 8.94 -10.68
N PHE A 384 -13.19 7.86 -10.12
CA PHE A 384 -12.16 7.98 -9.08
C PHE A 384 -10.87 8.53 -9.69
N CYS A 385 -10.12 9.33 -8.94
CA CYS A 385 -8.76 9.68 -9.34
C CYS A 385 -7.84 8.48 -9.06
N PRO A 386 -6.83 8.21 -9.92
CA PRO A 386 -5.90 7.12 -9.69
C PRO A 386 -5.24 7.18 -8.31
N ASP A 387 -5.16 6.02 -7.66
CA ASP A 387 -4.52 5.83 -6.36
C ASP A 387 -3.27 4.94 -6.49
N GLN A 388 -2.79 4.33 -5.41
CA GLN A 388 -1.61 3.45 -5.44
C GLN A 388 -1.84 2.18 -6.29
N GLY A 389 -3.10 1.75 -6.43
CA GLY A 389 -3.51 0.51 -7.06
C GLY A 389 -2.93 -0.73 -6.39
N TYR A 390 -3.13 -1.87 -7.05
CA TYR A 390 -2.71 -3.17 -6.54
C TYR A 390 -1.54 -3.71 -7.36
N SER A 391 -0.47 -4.11 -6.67
CA SER A 391 0.72 -4.67 -7.32
C SER A 391 0.37 -6.02 -7.93
N LEU A 392 0.20 -6.07 -9.26
CA LEU A 392 -0.16 -7.29 -9.99
C LEU A 392 0.82 -8.44 -9.67
N PHE A 393 2.10 -8.12 -9.51
CA PHE A 393 3.13 -9.07 -9.07
C PHE A 393 2.84 -9.70 -7.69
N LEU A 394 2.42 -8.91 -6.69
CA LEU A 394 2.14 -9.43 -5.35
C LEU A 394 0.85 -10.24 -5.30
N VAL A 395 -0.21 -9.75 -5.94
CA VAL A 395 -1.49 -10.48 -5.98
C VAL A 395 -1.34 -11.76 -6.78
N ALA A 396 -0.69 -11.74 -7.96
CA ALA A 396 -0.44 -12.95 -8.72
C ALA A 396 0.48 -13.94 -7.99
N ALA A 397 1.48 -13.47 -7.22
CA ALA A 397 2.29 -14.37 -6.42
C ALA A 397 1.44 -15.09 -5.35
N HIS A 398 0.48 -14.40 -4.72
CA HIS A 398 -0.49 -14.98 -3.79
C HIS A 398 -1.41 -15.99 -4.49
N GLU A 399 -2.08 -15.59 -5.56
CA GLU A 399 -3.00 -16.47 -6.30
C GLU A 399 -2.29 -17.70 -6.89
N PHE A 400 -1.05 -17.56 -7.37
CA PHE A 400 -0.27 -18.73 -7.80
C PHE A 400 0.11 -19.66 -6.64
N GLY A 401 0.12 -19.17 -5.39
CA GLY A 401 0.21 -20.03 -4.22
C GLY A 401 -1.04 -20.90 -4.05
N HIS A 402 -2.24 -20.34 -4.23
CA HIS A 402 -3.49 -21.09 -4.28
C HIS A 402 -3.55 -22.06 -5.47
N ALA A 403 -3.15 -21.63 -6.66
CA ALA A 403 -3.02 -22.49 -7.85
C ALA A 403 -1.99 -23.62 -7.70
N LEU A 404 -1.09 -23.54 -6.71
CA LEU A 404 -0.17 -24.61 -6.32
C LEU A 404 -0.67 -25.47 -5.15
N GLY A 405 -1.78 -25.10 -4.50
CA GLY A 405 -2.42 -25.87 -3.43
C GLY A 405 -2.15 -25.38 -2.01
N LEU A 406 -1.66 -24.14 -1.83
CA LEU A 406 -1.60 -23.49 -0.53
C LEU A 406 -2.98 -22.95 -0.13
N GLU A 407 -3.24 -22.91 1.18
CA GLU A 407 -4.40 -22.24 1.80
C GLU A 407 -3.94 -20.94 2.47
N HIS A 408 -4.89 -20.10 2.88
CA HIS A 408 -4.60 -18.83 3.57
C HIS A 408 -3.86 -19.05 4.90
N SER A 409 -2.79 -18.28 5.11
CA SER A 409 -2.02 -18.27 6.36
C SER A 409 -2.58 -17.26 7.37
N GLN A 410 -2.37 -17.56 8.66
CA GLN A 410 -2.63 -16.69 9.80
C GLN A 410 -1.40 -15.85 10.19
N ASP A 411 -0.25 -16.05 9.53
CA ASP A 411 0.97 -15.26 9.71
C ASP A 411 0.86 -13.92 8.95
N PRO A 412 0.83 -12.75 9.62
CA PRO A 412 0.69 -11.44 8.95
C PRO A 412 1.90 -11.02 8.09
N GLY A 413 2.99 -11.79 8.10
CA GLY A 413 4.17 -11.60 7.25
C GLY A 413 4.26 -12.54 6.05
N ALA A 414 3.36 -13.52 5.96
CA ALA A 414 3.27 -14.45 4.83
C ALA A 414 2.74 -13.78 3.57
N LEU A 415 3.17 -14.27 2.41
CA LEU A 415 2.54 -13.94 1.13
C LEU A 415 1.10 -14.48 1.10
N MET A 416 0.88 -15.69 1.62
CA MET A 416 -0.45 -16.31 1.70
C MET A 416 -1.36 -15.73 2.80
N ALA A 417 -1.01 -14.60 3.42
CA ALA A 417 -1.97 -13.87 4.26
C ALA A 417 -3.09 -13.28 3.36
N PRO A 418 -4.38 -13.41 3.71
CA PRO A 418 -5.48 -13.00 2.81
C PRO A 418 -5.53 -11.50 2.51
N MET A 419 -5.01 -10.66 3.40
CA MET A 419 -5.12 -9.20 3.30
C MET A 419 -3.98 -8.62 2.46
N TYR A 420 -4.28 -7.81 1.46
CA TYR A 420 -3.25 -7.13 0.68
C TYR A 420 -2.43 -6.19 1.56
N THR A 421 -1.10 -6.25 1.42
CA THR A 421 -0.17 -5.25 1.94
C THR A 421 0.95 -5.09 0.93
N PHE A 422 1.07 -3.89 0.36
CA PHE A 422 2.18 -3.59 -0.55
C PHE A 422 3.52 -3.72 0.18
N THR A 423 4.49 -4.37 -0.44
CA THR A 423 5.87 -4.49 0.08
C THR A 423 6.89 -4.28 -1.04
N LYS A 424 7.46 -3.07 -1.10
CA LYS A 424 8.44 -2.65 -2.12
C LYS A 424 9.61 -3.62 -2.27
N ASN A 425 10.13 -4.13 -1.15
CA ASN A 425 11.21 -5.12 -1.09
C ASN A 425 10.66 -6.50 -0.66
N PHE A 426 9.74 -7.06 -1.46
CA PHE A 426 9.09 -8.34 -1.16
C PHE A 426 10.08 -9.47 -0.88
N ARG A 427 9.76 -10.29 0.15
CA ARG A 427 10.43 -11.55 0.45
C ARG A 427 9.40 -12.57 0.97
N LEU A 428 9.37 -13.72 0.30
CA LEU A 428 8.57 -14.90 0.69
C LEU A 428 8.94 -15.34 2.11
N SER A 429 7.96 -15.58 2.98
CA SER A 429 8.17 -15.86 4.41
C SER A 429 8.62 -17.30 4.68
N ASN A 430 9.11 -17.55 5.89
CA ASN A 430 9.38 -18.92 6.36
C ASN A 430 8.11 -19.80 6.35
N ASP A 431 6.92 -19.22 6.55
CA ASP A 431 5.66 -19.95 6.56
C ASP A 431 5.27 -20.41 5.14
N ASP A 432 5.29 -19.49 4.17
CA ASP A 432 5.06 -19.80 2.76
C ASP A 432 6.06 -20.85 2.23
N ILE A 433 7.35 -20.69 2.57
CA ILE A 433 8.43 -21.60 2.17
C ILE A 433 8.19 -23.00 2.75
N LYS A 434 7.80 -23.12 4.02
CA LYS A 434 7.44 -24.41 4.63
C LYS A 434 6.24 -25.03 3.94
N GLY A 435 5.17 -24.27 3.72
CA GLY A 435 3.95 -24.76 3.07
C GLY A 435 4.22 -25.33 1.68
N ILE A 436 4.93 -24.57 0.83
CA ILE A 436 5.21 -25.01 -0.53
C ILE A 436 6.24 -26.15 -0.59
N GLN A 437 7.20 -26.20 0.34
CA GLN A 437 8.16 -27.32 0.43
C GLN A 437 7.56 -28.58 1.07
N GLU A 438 6.53 -28.49 1.91
CA GLU A 438 5.78 -29.67 2.36
C GLU A 438 5.03 -30.33 1.19
N LEU A 439 4.51 -29.53 0.26
CA LEU A 439 3.88 -30.02 -0.96
C LEU A 439 4.90 -30.55 -1.97
N TYR A 440 5.87 -29.75 -2.39
CA TYR A 440 6.73 -30.01 -3.56
C TYR A 440 8.17 -30.42 -3.25
N GLY A 441 8.59 -30.37 -1.98
CA GLY A 441 9.97 -30.61 -1.56
C GLY A 441 10.90 -29.41 -1.77
N GLN A 442 12.12 -29.53 -1.27
CA GLN A 442 13.22 -28.57 -1.49
C GLN A 442 14.11 -29.03 -2.66
N PHE A 443 14.81 -28.09 -3.30
CA PHE A 443 15.76 -28.37 -4.39
C PHE A 443 16.94 -29.24 -3.91
N GLU A 444 17.12 -30.44 -4.47
CA GLU A 444 18.04 -31.48 -3.95
C GLU A 444 19.50 -31.03 -3.78
N ILE A 445 19.97 -30.07 -4.59
CA ILE A 445 21.35 -29.55 -4.54
C ILE A 445 21.70 -28.95 -3.17
N LEU A 446 20.73 -28.40 -2.44
CA LEU A 446 20.95 -27.82 -1.10
C LEU A 446 21.28 -28.89 -0.03
N MET A 447 20.86 -30.14 -0.23
CA MET A 447 20.97 -31.19 0.79
C MET A 447 22.41 -31.73 0.97
N TYR A 448 23.32 -31.47 0.02
CA TYR A 448 24.72 -31.92 0.10
C TYR A 448 25.68 -30.88 0.70
N CYS A 449 25.22 -29.67 1.00
CA CYS A 449 26.07 -28.56 1.44
C CYS A 449 26.19 -28.40 2.98
N THR A 450 25.36 -29.08 3.76
CA THR A 450 25.24 -28.90 5.23
C THR A 450 26.22 -29.75 6.06
N GLY A 451 27.47 -29.84 5.61
CA GLY A 451 28.55 -30.53 6.31
C GLY A 451 29.27 -29.65 7.35
N THR A 452 28.89 -29.78 8.63
CA THR A 452 29.57 -29.29 9.85
C THR A 452 29.88 -27.79 9.98
N ASP A 453 29.36 -27.19 11.07
CA ASP A 453 29.85 -25.96 11.72
C ASP A 453 30.01 -24.68 10.86
N LYS A 454 29.05 -24.39 9.98
CA LYS A 454 28.86 -23.07 9.36
C LYS A 454 27.38 -22.64 9.33
N PRO A 455 27.09 -21.33 9.16
CA PRO A 455 25.74 -20.78 9.35
C PRO A 455 24.67 -21.37 8.42
N VAL A 456 23.41 -21.26 8.87
CA VAL A 456 22.21 -21.70 8.15
C VAL A 456 22.17 -21.07 6.74
N PRO A 457 21.82 -21.83 5.68
CA PRO A 457 21.67 -21.27 4.33
C PRO A 457 20.59 -20.17 4.27
N PRO A 458 20.61 -19.28 3.25
CA PRO A 458 19.62 -18.19 3.10
C PRO A 458 18.15 -18.61 2.88
N THR A 459 17.84 -19.90 2.98
CA THR A 459 16.64 -20.55 2.44
C THR A 459 15.46 -20.64 3.40
N GLN A 460 15.54 -20.04 4.59
CA GLN A 460 14.45 -20.06 5.60
C GLN A 460 13.55 -18.82 5.57
N GLY A 461 13.81 -17.83 4.70
CA GLY A 461 13.03 -16.59 4.65
C GLY A 461 13.12 -15.72 5.92
N PRO A 462 12.38 -14.60 6.00
CA PRO A 462 12.09 -13.92 7.26
C PRO A 462 11.08 -14.73 8.09
N VAL A 463 11.18 -14.64 9.42
CA VAL A 463 10.27 -15.30 10.38
C VAL A 463 9.45 -14.23 11.09
N THR A 464 8.16 -14.48 11.28
CA THR A 464 7.27 -13.54 11.99
C THR A 464 7.32 -13.79 13.50
N PRO A 465 7.58 -12.76 14.33
CA PRO A 465 7.67 -12.89 15.78
C PRO A 465 6.28 -13.04 16.44
N MET A 466 5.61 -14.17 16.23
CA MET A 466 4.25 -14.42 16.71
C MET A 466 4.14 -14.58 18.24
N ASP A 467 5.21 -14.98 18.93
CA ASP A 467 5.22 -15.18 20.39
C ASP A 467 6.30 -14.36 21.11
N ILE A 468 6.06 -13.05 21.20
CA ILE A 468 6.87 -12.08 21.96
C ILE A 468 6.93 -12.32 23.48
N CYS A 469 6.26 -13.36 24.00
CA CYS A 469 6.26 -13.70 25.42
C CYS A 469 7.17 -14.90 25.74
N ASN A 470 7.23 -15.90 24.86
CA ASN A 470 8.09 -17.07 25.03
C ASN A 470 9.44 -16.92 24.30
N GLU A 471 9.54 -16.09 23.26
CA GLU A 471 10.80 -15.81 22.57
C GLU A 471 11.43 -14.46 23.02
N PRO A 472 12.74 -14.41 23.29
CA PRO A 472 13.40 -13.19 23.78
C PRO A 472 13.66 -12.18 22.66
N VAL A 473 12.65 -11.34 22.38
CA VAL A 473 12.74 -10.29 21.35
C VAL A 473 13.55 -9.09 21.84
N VAL A 474 14.56 -8.70 21.06
CA VAL A 474 15.20 -7.38 21.13
C VAL A 474 14.68 -6.55 19.96
N PHE A 475 13.92 -5.51 20.28
CA PHE A 475 13.34 -4.57 19.30
C PHE A 475 14.43 -3.69 18.68
N ASP A 476 14.27 -3.35 17.41
CA ASP A 476 15.22 -2.53 16.65
C ASP A 476 14.95 -1.03 16.84
N ALA A 477 13.71 -0.67 17.21
CA ALA A 477 13.37 0.63 17.76
C ALA A 477 12.11 0.52 18.64
N VAL A 478 11.94 1.43 19.59
CA VAL A 478 10.70 1.62 20.35
C VAL A 478 10.41 3.11 20.53
N ALA A 479 9.28 3.58 20.01
CA ALA A 479 8.93 4.99 19.95
C ALA A 479 7.46 5.24 20.32
N GLN A 480 7.13 6.44 20.79
CA GLN A 480 5.74 6.90 20.84
C GLN A 480 5.45 7.74 19.59
N ILE A 481 4.33 7.44 18.93
CA ILE A 481 3.85 8.13 17.71
C ILE A 481 2.35 8.37 17.89
N ARG A 482 1.92 9.63 17.83
CA ARG A 482 0.52 10.08 17.94
C ARG A 482 -0.23 9.52 19.16
N GLY A 483 0.51 9.25 20.23
CA GLY A 483 0.01 8.71 21.49
C GLY A 483 0.10 7.18 21.63
N GLU A 484 0.15 6.41 20.54
CA GLU A 484 0.39 4.95 20.62
C GLU A 484 1.89 4.67 20.79
N THR A 485 2.24 3.64 21.57
CA THR A 485 3.62 3.13 21.67
C THR A 485 3.82 2.04 20.61
N PHE A 486 4.82 2.22 19.74
CA PHE A 486 5.20 1.29 18.68
C PHE A 486 6.53 0.61 19.03
N PHE A 487 6.55 -0.71 18.94
CA PHE A 487 7.74 -1.55 19.06
C PHE A 487 8.04 -2.14 17.68
N PHE A 488 9.22 -1.88 17.13
CA PHE A 488 9.62 -2.30 15.78
C PHE A 488 10.54 -3.53 15.89
N LYS A 489 10.26 -4.56 15.08
CA LYS A 489 11.11 -5.75 14.97
C LYS A 489 11.14 -6.28 13.55
N ASP A 490 12.31 -6.23 12.91
CA ASP A 490 12.48 -6.55 11.50
C ASP A 490 11.39 -5.82 10.66
N ARG A 491 10.75 -6.53 9.72
CA ARG A 491 9.65 -6.01 8.89
C ARG A 491 8.32 -5.78 9.64
N PHE A 492 8.29 -5.89 10.97
CA PHE A 492 7.08 -5.90 11.79
C PHE A 492 7.00 -4.79 12.84
N ILE A 493 5.77 -4.47 13.24
CA ILE A 493 5.44 -3.61 14.37
C ILE A 493 4.43 -4.26 15.31
N PHE A 494 4.53 -3.87 16.58
CA PHE A 494 3.52 -4.08 17.61
C PHE A 494 3.12 -2.70 18.15
N ARG A 495 1.83 -2.42 18.29
CA ARG A 495 1.33 -1.12 18.80
C ARG A 495 0.47 -1.27 20.04
N SER A 496 0.60 -0.34 20.99
CA SER A 496 -0.25 -0.29 22.18
C SER A 496 -0.70 1.12 22.54
N THR A 497 -2.00 1.26 22.78
CA THR A 497 -2.63 2.44 23.40
C THR A 497 -2.47 2.47 24.92
N ASN A 498 -2.06 1.35 25.54
CA ASN A 498 -1.95 1.19 26.99
C ASN A 498 -0.62 0.50 27.33
N PHE A 499 0.30 1.24 27.94
CA PHE A 499 1.65 0.78 28.29
C PHE A 499 1.72 -0.43 29.25
N ARG A 500 0.59 -0.95 29.75
CA ARG A 500 0.49 -2.19 30.55
C ARG A 500 -0.37 -3.29 29.93
N GLY A 501 -0.97 -3.05 28.76
CA GLY A 501 -1.72 -4.06 28.02
C GLY A 501 -0.83 -4.77 27.01
N LYS A 502 -1.11 -6.06 26.73
CA LYS A 502 -0.46 -6.77 25.62
C LYS A 502 -0.66 -5.98 24.32
N PRO A 503 0.40 -5.66 23.56
CA PRO A 503 0.27 -4.87 22.33
C PRO A 503 -0.50 -5.64 21.25
N SER A 504 -1.11 -4.90 20.32
CA SER A 504 -1.71 -5.43 19.11
C SER A 504 -0.63 -5.62 18.03
N GLY A 505 -0.54 -6.82 17.45
CA GLY A 505 0.44 -7.19 16.44
C GLY A 505 0.77 -8.70 16.49
N PRO A 506 1.69 -9.19 15.64
CA PRO A 506 2.49 -8.40 14.70
C PRO A 506 1.67 -7.86 13.52
N MET A 507 2.12 -6.75 12.94
CA MET A 507 1.65 -6.18 11.67
C MET A 507 2.89 -5.80 10.85
N LEU A 508 2.80 -5.70 9.51
CA LEU A 508 3.93 -5.26 8.71
C LEU A 508 4.18 -3.75 8.86
N VAL A 509 5.46 -3.33 8.92
CA VAL A 509 5.88 -1.92 8.85
C VAL A 509 5.30 -1.26 7.60
N ALA A 510 5.36 -1.98 6.47
CA ALA A 510 4.90 -1.51 5.17
C ALA A 510 3.37 -1.28 5.06
N THR A 511 2.56 -1.76 6.02
CA THR A 511 1.13 -1.41 6.11
C THR A 511 0.91 0.08 6.44
N TYR A 512 1.93 0.77 6.96
CA TYR A 512 1.89 2.20 7.29
C TYR A 512 2.99 3.02 6.60
N TRP A 513 4.15 2.41 6.32
CA TRP A 513 5.35 3.10 5.81
C TRP A 513 6.10 2.21 4.78
N PRO A 514 5.57 2.01 3.56
CA PRO A 514 6.10 1.06 2.58
C PRO A 514 7.48 1.42 1.99
N GLU A 515 7.91 2.68 2.12
CA GLU A 515 9.22 3.17 1.68
C GLU A 515 10.34 2.95 2.70
N LEU A 516 10.02 2.46 3.91
CA LEU A 516 11.04 2.10 4.91
C LEU A 516 11.77 0.80 4.51
N PRO A 517 13.06 0.68 4.87
CA PRO A 517 13.79 -0.57 4.73
C PRO A 517 13.25 -1.66 5.67
N VAL A 518 13.70 -2.91 5.44
CA VAL A 518 13.28 -4.12 6.17
C VAL A 518 13.61 -4.07 7.67
N THR A 519 14.53 -3.21 8.08
CA THR A 519 14.95 -2.96 9.47
C THR A 519 15.21 -1.46 9.65
N ILE A 520 14.85 -0.89 10.79
CA ILE A 520 15.20 0.49 11.18
C ILE A 520 16.10 0.47 12.43
N ASP A 521 16.92 1.50 12.60
CA ASP A 521 17.87 1.62 13.73
C ASP A 521 17.29 2.49 14.87
N ALA A 522 16.45 3.47 14.54
CA ALA A 522 15.79 4.34 15.52
C ALA A 522 14.56 5.06 14.94
N ALA A 523 13.62 5.47 15.80
CA ALA A 523 12.45 6.27 15.42
C ALA A 523 12.06 7.27 16.52
N TYR A 524 11.57 8.46 16.13
CA TYR A 524 11.01 9.44 17.08
C TYR A 524 9.91 10.32 16.46
N GLU A 525 9.04 10.89 17.30
CA GLU A 525 8.04 11.89 16.88
C GLU A 525 8.58 13.32 17.10
N ASN A 526 8.52 14.14 16.06
CA ASN A 526 8.96 15.53 16.08
C ASN A 526 7.97 16.38 16.91
N PRO A 527 8.39 16.98 18.03
CA PRO A 527 7.47 17.56 19.01
C PRO A 527 6.95 18.96 18.61
N LEU A 528 7.38 19.48 17.45
CA LEU A 528 6.93 20.75 16.89
C LEU A 528 6.09 20.59 15.61
N GLU A 529 6.24 19.46 14.90
CA GLU A 529 5.60 19.23 13.60
C GLU A 529 4.67 17.99 13.56
N GLU A 530 4.63 17.17 14.62
CA GLU A 530 3.82 15.93 14.70
C GLU A 530 4.09 14.93 13.54
N LYS A 531 5.33 14.98 13.04
CA LYS A 531 5.90 14.10 12.02
C LYS A 531 6.78 13.04 12.64
N THR A 532 6.70 11.82 12.15
CA THR A 532 7.57 10.73 12.56
C THR A 532 8.87 10.78 11.77
N VAL A 533 10.01 10.60 12.44
CA VAL A 533 11.34 10.52 11.84
C VAL A 533 11.89 9.13 12.12
N PHE A 534 12.38 8.45 11.08
CA PHE A 534 13.00 7.13 11.14
C PHE A 534 14.45 7.22 10.66
N PHE A 535 15.33 6.42 11.26
CA PHE A 535 16.72 6.25 10.84
C PHE A 535 16.96 4.78 10.47
N ALA A 536 17.73 4.55 9.41
CA ALA A 536 18.24 3.23 9.05
C ALA A 536 19.53 3.37 8.25
N GLY A 537 20.63 2.83 8.78
CA GLY A 537 21.96 3.11 8.27
C GLY A 537 22.26 4.61 8.23
N ASN A 538 22.93 5.07 7.18
CA ASN A 538 23.30 6.48 7.04
C ASN A 538 22.19 7.36 6.45
N GLU A 539 20.93 6.91 6.44
CA GLU A 539 19.78 7.63 5.89
C GLU A 539 18.65 7.82 6.93
N MET A 540 17.82 8.82 6.69
CA MET A 540 16.64 9.14 7.48
C MET A 540 15.43 9.40 6.58
N TRP A 541 14.26 8.98 7.05
CA TRP A 541 12.95 9.22 6.46
C TRP A 541 12.16 10.13 7.40
N ILE A 542 11.31 11.00 6.86
CA ILE A 542 10.32 11.75 7.65
C ILE A 542 8.96 11.52 7.03
N PHE A 543 7.97 11.20 7.86
CA PHE A 543 6.59 10.95 7.48
C PHE A 543 5.65 11.91 8.21
N ASN A 544 4.65 12.41 7.49
CA ASN A 544 3.47 13.01 8.08
C ASN A 544 2.34 11.98 7.99
N ALA A 545 2.02 11.36 9.13
CA ALA A 545 1.17 10.16 9.19
C ALA A 545 1.84 8.96 8.47
N ASP A 546 1.18 8.49 7.41
CA ASP A 546 1.56 7.47 6.43
C ASP A 546 2.31 8.07 5.21
N GLN A 547 2.21 9.38 4.97
CA GLN A 547 2.74 10.02 3.78
C GLN A 547 4.19 10.49 3.97
N ILE A 548 5.11 10.04 3.09
CA ILE A 548 6.52 10.43 3.13
C ILE A 548 6.70 11.92 2.74
N GLU A 549 7.55 12.64 3.47
CA GLU A 549 7.86 14.04 3.18
C GLU A 549 8.71 14.18 1.91
N LYS A 550 8.47 15.26 1.17
CA LYS A 550 9.07 15.49 -0.15
C LYS A 550 10.60 15.52 -0.13
N GLY A 551 11.20 14.68 -0.98
CA GLY A 551 12.64 14.56 -1.15
C GLY A 551 13.35 13.75 -0.05
N TYR A 552 12.63 12.96 0.75
CA TYR A 552 13.20 11.92 1.59
C TYR A 552 13.18 10.55 0.87
N PRO A 553 14.03 9.57 1.23
CA PRO A 553 15.06 9.63 2.28
C PRO A 553 16.20 10.61 2.01
N LYS A 554 16.90 11.01 3.08
CA LYS A 554 18.10 11.87 3.03
C LYS A 554 19.19 11.31 3.92
N ARG A 555 20.45 11.53 3.57
CA ARG A 555 21.57 11.13 4.43
C ARG A 555 21.58 11.88 5.75
N ILE A 556 21.87 11.19 6.86
CA ILE A 556 21.91 11.77 8.21
C ILE A 556 22.88 12.97 8.34
N SER A 557 23.90 13.05 7.48
CA SER A 557 24.79 14.20 7.41
C SER A 557 24.08 15.52 7.05
N SER A 558 22.88 15.49 6.45
CA SER A 558 22.14 16.71 6.09
C SER A 558 21.62 17.51 7.29
N ILE A 559 21.46 16.88 8.47
CA ILE A 559 21.15 17.57 9.73
C ILE A 559 22.41 17.99 10.52
N GLY A 560 23.59 17.76 9.97
CA GLY A 560 24.88 18.14 10.58
C GLY A 560 25.53 17.04 11.42
N LEU A 561 25.18 15.77 11.20
CA LEU A 561 25.92 14.62 11.75
C LEU A 561 27.22 14.35 10.94
N PRO A 562 28.22 13.67 11.53
CA PRO A 562 29.43 13.27 10.82
C PRO A 562 29.13 12.36 9.62
N THR A 563 29.97 12.43 8.58
CA THR A 563 29.78 11.67 7.32
C THR A 563 30.29 10.23 7.37
N ASP A 564 31.08 9.92 8.39
CA ASP A 564 31.62 8.61 8.77
C ASP A 564 30.72 7.85 9.75
N LEU A 565 29.70 8.51 10.31
CA LEU A 565 28.70 7.88 11.17
C LEU A 565 27.81 6.92 10.36
N LYS A 566 27.66 5.69 10.85
CA LYS A 566 27.02 4.59 10.11
C LYS A 566 25.51 4.47 10.31
N GLY A 567 24.99 4.97 11.42
CA GLY A 567 23.63 4.77 11.91
C GLY A 567 23.39 5.53 13.22
N ILE A 568 22.19 5.38 13.78
CA ILE A 568 21.76 6.00 15.04
C ILE A 568 21.07 4.92 15.86
N ASP A 569 21.70 4.47 16.94
CA ASP A 569 21.23 3.36 17.79
C ASP A 569 19.95 3.71 18.59
N ALA A 570 19.74 5.00 18.89
CA ALA A 570 18.51 5.50 19.51
C ALA A 570 18.26 6.97 19.22
N ALA A 571 17.00 7.37 19.13
CA ALA A 571 16.58 8.76 18.93
C ALA A 571 15.34 9.09 19.76
N PHE A 572 15.30 10.24 20.45
CA PHE A 572 14.08 10.66 21.15
C PHE A 572 13.93 12.17 21.36
N SER A 573 12.66 12.59 21.46
CA SER A 573 12.25 13.95 21.83
C SER A 573 12.11 14.08 23.35
N PHE A 574 12.92 14.95 23.97
CA PHE A 574 12.84 15.21 25.41
C PHE A 574 11.88 16.38 25.70
N GLY A 575 10.66 16.05 26.10
CA GLY A 575 9.50 16.96 26.14
C GLY A 575 9.73 18.27 26.90
N LYS A 576 10.48 18.25 28.01
CA LYS A 576 10.81 19.45 28.81
C LYS A 576 11.70 20.47 28.09
N SER A 577 12.52 20.01 27.15
CA SER A 577 13.50 20.84 26.46
C SER A 577 13.11 21.21 25.03
N GLN A 578 12.16 20.47 24.44
CA GLN A 578 11.80 20.56 23.01
C GLN A 578 13.06 20.44 22.13
N LYS A 579 13.87 19.41 22.43
CA LYS A 579 15.09 19.02 21.71
C LYS A 579 15.05 17.52 21.46
N THR A 580 15.64 17.13 20.34
CA THR A 580 15.84 15.74 19.96
C THR A 580 17.24 15.33 20.37
N TYR A 581 17.39 14.16 20.99
CA TYR A 581 18.66 13.55 21.32
C TYR A 581 18.86 12.31 20.45
N LEU A 582 20.04 12.19 19.84
CA LEU A 582 20.41 11.11 18.93
C LEU A 582 21.65 10.43 19.48
N PHE A 583 21.67 9.10 19.57
CA PHE A 583 22.71 8.31 20.21
C PHE A 583 23.35 7.36 19.19
N ALA A 584 24.67 7.17 19.27
CA ALA A 584 25.38 6.15 18.51
C ALA A 584 26.69 5.78 19.24
N GLY A 585 26.87 4.49 19.54
CA GLY A 585 28.02 3.99 20.30
C GLY A 585 28.10 4.57 21.71
N ASP A 586 29.25 5.15 22.06
CA ASP A 586 29.52 5.86 23.32
C ASP A 586 29.09 7.34 23.30
N GLN A 587 28.53 7.83 22.18
CA GLN A 587 28.30 9.24 21.93
C GLN A 587 26.83 9.59 21.69
N PHE A 588 26.50 10.85 21.95
CA PHE A 588 25.21 11.42 21.59
C PHE A 588 25.31 12.88 21.13
N TRP A 589 24.32 13.29 20.33
CA TRP A 589 24.13 14.62 19.78
C TRP A 589 22.80 15.22 20.28
N ARG A 590 22.68 16.55 20.21
CA ARG A 590 21.41 17.24 20.46
C ARG A 590 21.03 18.12 19.27
N TYR A 591 19.90 17.80 18.66
CA TYR A 591 19.33 18.51 17.53
C TYR A 591 18.25 19.49 17.98
N ASN A 592 18.22 20.65 17.34
CA ASN A 592 17.40 21.80 17.71
C ASN A 592 16.35 22.03 16.63
N GLU A 593 15.21 21.34 16.73
CA GLU A 593 14.13 21.30 15.73
C GLU A 593 13.71 22.69 15.25
N ALA A 594 13.46 23.62 16.18
CA ALA A 594 13.08 25.01 15.90
C ALA A 594 14.14 25.83 15.14
N LYS A 595 15.39 25.34 15.04
CA LYS A 595 16.48 25.94 14.26
C LYS A 595 16.94 25.06 13.09
N LYS A 596 16.38 23.85 12.94
CA LYS A 596 16.79 22.78 12.01
C LYS A 596 18.32 22.56 11.96
N LYS A 597 18.98 22.55 13.13
CA LYS A 597 20.45 22.41 13.28
C LYS A 597 20.85 21.70 14.57
N MET A 598 22.02 21.08 14.61
CA MET A 598 22.67 20.64 15.85
C MET A 598 23.01 21.83 16.75
N ASP A 599 22.91 21.64 18.06
CA ASP A 599 23.48 22.57 19.05
C ASP A 599 25.01 22.44 19.09
N PRO A 600 25.76 23.53 19.40
CA PRO A 600 27.21 23.49 19.51
C PRO A 600 27.68 22.75 20.78
N GLY A 601 28.86 22.14 20.72
CA GLY A 601 29.44 21.36 21.83
C GLY A 601 28.95 19.92 21.91
N PHE A 602 28.62 19.33 20.75
CA PHE A 602 28.31 17.91 20.54
C PHE A 602 29.20 17.35 19.40
N PRO A 603 29.49 16.04 19.34
CA PRO A 603 29.04 14.98 20.24
C PRO A 603 29.54 15.12 21.68
N LYS A 604 28.91 14.38 22.59
CA LYS A 604 29.33 14.17 23.97
C LYS A 604 29.27 12.69 24.32
N LEU A 605 30.07 12.26 25.28
CA LEU A 605 30.00 10.89 25.81
C LEU A 605 28.69 10.69 26.58
N ILE A 606 28.08 9.51 26.44
CA ILE A 606 26.84 9.15 27.15
C ILE A 606 27.10 9.17 28.66
N ALA A 607 28.20 8.55 29.11
CA ALA A 607 28.61 8.50 30.51
C ALA A 607 28.79 9.89 31.18
N ASP A 608 29.17 10.93 30.43
CA ASP A 608 29.36 12.29 30.97
C ASP A 608 28.04 13.01 31.29
N SER A 609 26.92 12.57 30.70
CA SER A 609 25.63 13.30 30.73
C SER A 609 24.44 12.47 31.22
N TRP A 610 24.47 11.14 31.05
CA TRP A 610 23.35 10.23 31.31
C TRP A 610 23.74 9.17 32.34
N ASN A 611 23.90 9.59 33.59
CA ASN A 611 24.37 8.74 34.70
C ASN A 611 23.54 7.45 34.85
N GLY A 612 24.17 6.31 34.57
CA GLY A 612 23.55 4.99 34.68
C GLY A 612 22.88 4.46 33.40
N ILE A 613 22.96 5.20 32.28
CA ILE A 613 22.65 4.69 30.95
C ILE A 613 23.91 4.05 30.35
N PRO A 614 23.83 2.82 29.80
CA PRO A 614 24.97 2.18 29.14
C PRO A 614 25.20 2.76 27.74
N ASP A 615 26.43 2.65 27.23
CA ASP A 615 26.75 2.93 25.82
C ASP A 615 26.07 1.92 24.89
N GLY A 616 25.70 2.35 23.67
CA GLY A 616 24.97 1.55 22.68
C GLY A 616 23.62 1.04 23.20
N ILE A 617 22.66 1.93 23.39
CA ILE A 617 21.26 1.61 23.74
C ILE A 617 20.46 1.26 22.48
N ASP A 618 19.48 0.38 22.59
CA ASP A 618 18.70 -0.15 21.46
C ASP A 618 17.43 0.69 21.18
N SER A 619 17.01 1.54 22.13
CA SER A 619 16.04 2.63 21.90
C SER A 619 15.99 3.59 23.10
N ALA A 620 15.36 4.75 22.90
CA ALA A 620 14.90 5.62 23.97
C ALA A 620 13.57 6.31 23.58
N PHE A 621 12.68 6.57 24.54
CA PHE A 621 11.54 7.48 24.34
C PHE A 621 11.01 8.08 25.65
N SER A 622 10.31 9.22 25.55
CA SER A 622 9.53 9.83 26.64
C SER A 622 8.06 9.49 26.45
N LEU A 623 7.29 9.31 27.53
CA LEU A 623 5.83 9.14 27.43
C LEU A 623 5.08 10.48 27.55
N ASN A 624 4.24 10.78 26.56
CA ASN A 624 3.39 11.96 26.53
C ASN A 624 2.53 12.09 27.80
N GLY A 625 2.62 13.24 28.48
CA GLY A 625 1.92 13.53 29.73
C GLY A 625 2.57 12.93 30.99
N ILE A 626 3.79 12.38 30.91
CA ILE A 626 4.47 11.72 32.02
C ILE A 626 5.95 12.16 32.08
N ASP A 627 6.42 12.62 33.24
CA ASP A 627 7.82 13.06 33.50
C ASP A 627 8.86 11.90 33.56
N TYR A 628 8.76 10.90 32.68
CA TYR A 628 9.67 9.77 32.63
C TYR A 628 10.11 9.43 31.20
N THR A 629 11.41 9.46 30.98
CA THR A 629 12.11 8.88 29.83
C THR A 629 12.48 7.42 30.10
N TYR A 630 12.41 6.57 29.09
CA TYR A 630 12.76 5.15 29.15
C TYR A 630 13.81 4.82 28.09
N PHE A 631 14.88 4.15 28.50
CA PHE A 631 15.99 3.72 27.65
C PHE A 631 16.04 2.19 27.63
N PHE A 632 16.22 1.57 26.47
CA PHE A 632 16.10 0.13 26.26
C PHE A 632 17.47 -0.48 25.93
N LYS A 633 17.76 -1.67 26.48
CA LYS A 633 18.92 -2.48 26.11
C LYS A 633 18.72 -3.97 26.39
N GLY A 634 18.83 -4.80 25.37
CA GLY A 634 18.48 -6.21 25.40
C GLY A 634 17.05 -6.42 25.88
N ALA A 635 16.86 -7.38 26.79
CA ALA A 635 15.55 -7.65 27.41
C ALA A 635 15.12 -6.65 28.51
N HIS A 636 15.89 -5.58 28.75
CA HIS A 636 15.71 -4.68 29.90
C HIS A 636 15.52 -3.22 29.51
N TYR A 637 14.95 -2.43 30.42
CA TYR A 637 14.84 -0.98 30.26
C TYR A 637 15.18 -0.21 31.55
N PHE A 638 15.77 0.95 31.38
CA PHE A 638 16.13 1.91 32.42
C PHE A 638 15.12 3.06 32.39
N LYS A 639 14.39 3.24 33.48
CA LYS A 639 13.46 4.36 33.67
C LYS A 639 14.18 5.53 34.34
N MET A 640 14.29 6.66 33.65
CA MET A 640 14.83 7.91 34.18
C MET A 640 13.70 8.84 34.64
N ASP A 641 13.87 9.54 35.76
CA ASP A 641 13.06 10.70 36.16
C ASP A 641 13.56 11.97 35.48
N ASP A 642 12.68 12.64 34.72
CA ASP A 642 13.02 13.78 33.88
C ASP A 642 13.27 15.08 34.67
N SER A 643 13.11 15.06 36.00
CA SER A 643 13.31 16.23 36.88
C SER A 643 14.67 16.21 37.56
N SER A 644 15.17 15.02 37.88
CA SER A 644 16.43 14.77 38.58
C SER A 644 17.51 14.14 37.71
N LEU A 645 17.15 13.67 36.50
CA LEU A 645 18.01 12.92 35.58
C LEU A 645 18.68 11.70 36.24
N LYS A 646 17.88 10.96 37.02
CA LYS A 646 18.32 9.74 37.73
C LYS A 646 17.48 8.54 37.32
N ILE A 647 18.13 7.39 37.25
CA ILE A 647 17.44 6.11 37.04
C ILE A 647 16.67 5.74 38.31
N VAL A 648 15.36 5.56 38.19
CA VAL A 648 14.43 5.25 39.29
C VAL A 648 13.92 3.80 39.27
N LYS A 649 14.06 3.10 38.13
CA LYS A 649 13.78 1.66 38.00
C LYS A 649 14.61 1.05 36.88
N LEU A 650 15.18 -0.14 37.11
CA LEU A 650 15.52 -1.11 36.08
C LEU A 650 14.36 -2.12 35.99
N GLY A 651 13.89 -2.42 34.79
CA GLY A 651 12.77 -3.35 34.56
C GLY A 651 12.98 -4.25 33.34
N GLU A 652 12.01 -5.14 33.11
CA GLU A 652 12.07 -6.20 32.11
C GLU A 652 10.98 -5.96 31.06
N ILE A 653 11.34 -5.96 29.77
CA ILE A 653 10.46 -5.46 28.70
C ILE A 653 9.22 -6.36 28.55
N THR A 654 9.42 -7.69 28.52
CA THR A 654 8.36 -8.71 28.41
C THR A 654 7.26 -8.53 29.46
N LYS A 655 7.65 -8.30 30.73
CA LYS A 655 6.74 -8.21 31.87
C LYS A 655 6.10 -6.83 32.05
N ASP A 656 6.88 -5.75 31.91
CA ASP A 656 6.41 -4.40 32.18
C ASP A 656 5.72 -3.73 30.98
N TRP A 657 6.08 -4.11 29.74
CA TRP A 657 5.61 -3.44 28.51
C TRP A 657 4.83 -4.35 27.56
N LEU A 658 5.18 -5.64 27.45
CA LEU A 658 4.50 -6.58 26.52
C LEU A 658 3.32 -7.33 27.16
N GLY A 659 3.10 -7.15 28.47
CA GLY A 659 1.99 -7.77 29.20
C GLY A 659 2.11 -9.29 29.39
N CYS A 660 3.32 -9.84 29.28
CA CYS A 660 3.60 -11.26 29.50
C CYS A 660 3.73 -11.57 31.00
N HIS A 661 3.04 -12.61 31.50
CA HIS A 661 2.91 -12.94 32.92
C HIS A 661 3.06 -14.44 33.17
#